data_AF-A0A0L0T9F7-F1
#
_entry.id   AF-A0A0L0T9F7-F1
#
_cell.length_a   1.000
_cell.length_b   1.000
_cell.length_c   1.000
_cell.angle_alpha   90.00
_cell.angle_beta   90.00
_cell.angle_gamma   90.00
#
_symmetry.space_group_name_H-M   'P 1'
#
loop_
_entity.id
_entity.type
_entity.pdbx_description
1 polymer ?
#
loop_
_entity_poly.entity_id
_entity_poly.type
_entity_poly.pdbx_seq_one_letter_code
_entity_poly.pdbx_strand_id
1 'polypeptide(L)'
;MATRISWNDIGTDAHGADPAAAPAPAFPGAADVGLRKRPAGVGAAGAAARILESRDLADMPTTLMIPPPPVSRARPAPHSVLSLSRVESALFRVAYAIAKEDDVPSRMWWVLRVPFARILDDEGRFCKTDAQMFLDDWQLLAFAFAPRLLTDMPAEVSYIVEPLRYVAAPYSNFVQINAFALAILFLTLALLAFAATRLLWGPGSVPPWPLKLLRVLLGVVQTALALPMLLVFFAGVRCVNNVAPEWNLSCTAAPHAPLVVLDAIALAMYLPLLVLGAAFLGTTSPRSTSPDARPHTRFDLLSTVSRILLVALFTFTSPTPFFPNPSQSTSDWWYLVLALAILAYLTSTLLHSLPYYTSGMTILRTALTTSAASALVGTMAATAVPTLSNAWLLVVLPCACAGLLAGTLASRRAHTALFDGAVRRWHAAAIADASHSGAGELRASASTAHADRVPGFPGSAVPANPAGPAGGDALLAADAAAAHSMLAQLIQGTSGKVLAVVRQRRGPPGKMKVFRVPGHVDPCLRVLLRGTPTPEQATLALHLLARGLREFDSPALLLDAARALGAWFDPAGSSAAAAILDDVRKRKLALDQKFQVYAHDRAAAEQAGAGGDGNGAVDALESAELRGVSRAATAAHLRSLHAARAVFESVRTGAPAPLVAAAIGTLALHRSTALRAYARLLAACPKSKTVLRGYAQFLMTVDGNAGKAAAVLEMVEEAEGGEHVGSGVLRETPAIVEEGGAEAVGENGGMGAFRGSFRPGNTAMSDQSDRVLRALRSLSKPAAAAAVTALDEEIEAFAELTEADSDEHDDNGPTASTAGIDATSAAGTTPADATGAGGTTGPGDGAGPRASPRTRMARKVVAAAVGVAVVTAVMFAFPLMCNGVDRDLQLIVQSNARQQQVQVTTLLVREMLAPEPLFADPANEIRAVRSALYDLARVHSALVVSSTRLAALLPALTVQPQPCPTTAPIPARCVTTVIGDTYVSSPVAYAPEIPLNQAVRTFIDAAGQLVTNSIPGAQLARPGLDPVVVNGVSVTPTLPNDGLLVLVQKIAQDIDLRVAALDEALREVVTAQLMQAMGGLVVAFVVAVVAAVVVAVAAATAGFRGLRDRAHTLAAVLHLVPPGVSKDAAGEVARLVETGGLALVAVGQEHE
;
A
#
# COMPACT_ATOMS: atom_id res chain seq x y z
N MET A 1 -47.37 -4.22 18.52
CA MET A 1 -46.81 -5.33 17.71
C MET A 1 -45.58 -5.85 18.42
N ALA A 2 -45.44 -7.16 18.57
CA ALA A 2 -44.28 -7.79 19.20
C ALA A 2 -44.01 -9.14 18.54
N THR A 3 -42.75 -9.43 18.23
CA THR A 3 -42.32 -10.66 17.55
C THR A 3 -41.18 -11.28 18.34
N ARG A 4 -41.48 -12.37 19.08
CA ARG A 4 -40.46 -13.32 19.52
C ARG A 4 -39.88 -13.99 18.28
N ILE A 5 -38.57 -14.20 18.25
CA ILE A 5 -37.93 -15.18 17.36
C ILE A 5 -37.45 -16.33 18.26
N SER A 6 -37.88 -17.54 17.93
CA SER A 6 -37.48 -18.76 18.64
C SER A 6 -36.15 -19.26 18.08
N TRP A 7 -35.23 -19.66 18.96
CA TRP A 7 -34.08 -20.50 18.61
C TRP A 7 -34.32 -21.91 19.14
N ASN A 8 -34.77 -22.80 18.25
CA ASN A 8 -34.74 -24.25 18.39
C ASN A 8 -34.67 -24.81 16.96
N ASP A 9 -33.85 -25.84 16.77
CA ASP A 9 -33.61 -26.67 15.56
C ASP A 9 -32.16 -26.65 15.06
N ILE A 10 -31.27 -27.32 15.82
CA ILE A 10 -30.08 -27.99 15.27
C ILE A 10 -30.09 -29.41 15.84
N GLY A 11 -30.15 -30.41 14.96
CA GLY A 11 -30.48 -31.79 15.32
C GLY A 11 -29.33 -32.61 15.93
N THR A 12 -29.72 -33.67 16.64
CA THR A 12 -28.82 -34.73 17.11
C THR A 12 -29.08 -36.01 16.33
N ASP A 13 -28.16 -36.36 15.42
CA ASP A 13 -28.05 -37.71 14.87
C ASP A 13 -26.59 -38.15 14.96
N ALA A 14 -26.35 -39.35 15.47
CA ALA A 14 -25.02 -39.86 15.77
C ALA A 14 -24.87 -41.32 15.37
N HIS A 15 -23.98 -41.58 14.40
CA HIS A 15 -23.45 -42.91 14.11
C HIS A 15 -21.92 -42.86 14.19
N GLY A 16 -21.34 -43.77 14.99
CA GLY A 16 -19.89 -43.90 15.16
C GLY A 16 -19.28 -44.95 14.24
N ALA A 17 -17.96 -44.87 14.06
CA ALA A 17 -17.13 -45.89 13.44
C ALA A 17 -15.71 -45.82 14.04
N ASP A 18 -15.01 -46.96 14.10
CA ASP A 18 -13.73 -47.10 14.81
C ASP A 18 -12.52 -46.49 14.09
N PRO A 19 -11.50 -46.00 14.83
CA PRO A 19 -10.20 -45.64 14.27
C PRO A 19 -9.21 -46.82 14.29
N ALA A 20 -8.86 -47.35 13.12
CA ALA A 20 -7.77 -48.32 12.97
C ALA A 20 -6.38 -47.64 12.98
N ALA A 21 -5.36 -48.34 13.47
CA ALA A 21 -4.01 -47.78 13.68
C ALA A 21 -3.06 -47.95 12.47
N ALA A 22 -2.12 -47.01 12.31
CA ALA A 22 -0.97 -47.10 11.40
C ALA A 22 0.27 -46.38 12.00
N PRO A 23 1.52 -46.80 11.69
CA PRO A 23 2.71 -46.42 12.45
C PRO A 23 3.49 -45.19 11.93
N ALA A 24 4.40 -44.67 12.77
CA ALA A 24 5.27 -43.54 12.46
C ALA A 24 6.66 -43.94 11.90
N PRO A 25 7.31 -43.08 11.07
CA PRO A 25 8.70 -43.25 10.65
C PRO A 25 9.72 -42.59 11.60
N ALA A 26 10.97 -43.04 11.57
CA ALA A 26 12.06 -42.59 12.46
C ALA A 26 13.10 -41.68 11.78
N PHE A 27 13.89 -40.97 12.58
CA PHE A 27 15.04 -40.15 12.17
C PHE A 27 16.39 -40.77 12.58
N PRO A 28 17.39 -40.76 11.67
CA PRO A 28 18.79 -40.43 11.95
C PRO A 28 19.10 -39.00 11.41
N GLY A 29 20.25 -38.37 11.63
CA GLY A 29 21.50 -38.73 12.32
C GLY A 29 22.59 -37.75 11.84
N ALA A 30 23.55 -37.36 12.69
CA ALA A 30 24.43 -36.20 12.44
C ALA A 30 25.91 -36.57 12.11
N ALA A 31 26.74 -35.54 11.87
CA ALA A 31 28.22 -35.56 11.73
C ALA A 31 28.76 -36.02 10.33
N ASP A 32 29.95 -35.61 9.85
CA ASP A 32 30.90 -34.59 10.36
C ASP A 32 31.86 -33.99 9.29
N VAL A 33 32.75 -33.10 9.75
CA VAL A 33 33.92 -32.41 9.14
C VAL A 33 34.77 -33.19 8.10
N GLY A 34 35.30 -32.48 7.08
CA GLY A 34 36.47 -32.91 6.26
C GLY A 34 37.06 -31.81 5.35
N LEU A 35 38.40 -31.65 5.27
CA LEU A 35 39.07 -30.50 4.62
C LEU A 35 40.40 -30.82 3.88
N ARG A 36 40.67 -30.07 2.78
CA ARG A 36 41.97 -29.58 2.19
C ARG A 36 42.78 -30.30 1.08
N LYS A 37 43.13 -29.47 0.05
CA LYS A 37 44.39 -29.32 -0.75
C LYS A 37 44.84 -30.46 -1.71
N ARG A 38 45.18 -30.23 -3.01
CA ARG A 38 46.30 -29.51 -3.74
C ARG A 38 47.65 -30.29 -3.75
N PRO A 39 48.61 -30.10 -4.71
CA PRO A 39 48.79 -29.15 -5.86
C PRO A 39 48.72 -29.84 -7.26
N ALA A 40 49.01 -29.30 -8.47
CA ALA A 40 49.44 -28.00 -9.06
C ALA A 40 50.92 -27.81 -9.55
N GLY A 41 51.12 -27.57 -10.88
CA GLY A 41 52.34 -27.17 -11.66
C GLY A 41 51.93 -26.93 -13.15
N VAL A 42 52.39 -25.95 -13.96
CA VAL A 42 53.74 -25.53 -14.46
C VAL A 42 54.37 -26.59 -15.39
N GLY A 43 54.80 -26.36 -16.65
CA GLY A 43 54.91 -25.18 -17.56
C GLY A 43 55.34 -25.68 -18.99
N ALA A 44 55.92 -24.96 -19.97
CA ALA A 44 56.15 -23.53 -20.28
C ALA A 44 56.79 -23.37 -21.72
N ALA A 45 56.95 -22.11 -22.21
CA ALA A 45 57.87 -21.62 -23.28
C ALA A 45 57.54 -21.74 -24.80
N GLY A 46 58.10 -20.80 -25.59
CA GLY A 46 58.21 -20.78 -27.08
C GLY A 46 57.29 -19.79 -27.83
N ALA A 47 57.65 -19.08 -28.91
CA ALA A 47 58.81 -18.22 -29.30
C ALA A 47 58.83 -18.02 -30.85
N ALA A 48 59.47 -16.95 -31.35
CA ALA A 48 59.55 -16.50 -32.78
C ALA A 48 58.24 -15.88 -33.37
N ALA A 49 58.16 -14.72 -34.06
CA ALA A 49 59.00 -13.99 -35.06
C ALA A 49 58.69 -14.42 -36.53
N ARG A 50 58.61 -13.57 -37.58
CA ARG A 50 58.80 -12.11 -37.80
C ARG A 50 58.31 -11.72 -39.24
N ILE A 51 58.48 -10.44 -39.65
CA ILE A 51 58.62 -9.90 -41.05
C ILE A 51 57.34 -9.56 -41.85
N LEU A 52 57.20 -8.25 -42.17
CA LEU A 52 56.79 -7.53 -43.42
C LEU A 52 55.59 -8.05 -44.27
N GLU A 53 54.93 -7.25 -45.14
CA GLU A 53 55.40 -6.09 -45.91
C GLU A 53 54.28 -5.05 -46.21
N SER A 54 54.67 -3.86 -46.67
CA SER A 54 53.82 -2.71 -46.98
C SER A 54 53.45 -2.60 -48.47
N ARG A 55 52.27 -2.03 -48.79
CA ARG A 55 52.16 -1.08 -49.91
C ARG A 55 50.89 -0.21 -49.92
N ASP A 56 51.07 1.00 -50.44
CA ASP A 56 50.04 1.99 -50.76
C ASP A 56 49.33 1.66 -52.07
N LEU A 57 48.08 2.15 -52.24
CA LEU A 57 47.77 3.13 -53.30
C LEU A 57 46.41 3.81 -53.04
N ALA A 58 46.24 5.02 -53.60
CA ALA A 58 44.96 5.72 -53.70
C ALA A 58 44.48 5.71 -55.17
N ASP A 59 43.16 5.87 -55.41
CA ASP A 59 42.61 7.04 -56.13
C ASP A 59 41.12 6.89 -56.55
N MET A 60 40.49 8.05 -56.78
CA MET A 60 39.28 8.28 -57.60
C MET A 60 37.90 7.78 -57.08
N PRO A 61 36.78 8.38 -57.52
CA PRO A 61 36.53 9.83 -57.47
C PRO A 61 35.10 10.20 -56.97
N THR A 62 34.87 11.49 -56.75
CA THR A 62 33.59 12.08 -56.31
C THR A 62 32.47 12.04 -57.36
N THR A 63 31.23 11.81 -56.92
CA THR A 63 29.99 12.04 -57.69
C THR A 63 29.07 13.02 -56.94
N LEU A 64 28.26 13.80 -57.65
CA LEU A 64 27.46 14.89 -57.07
C LEU A 64 26.36 14.39 -56.10
N MET A 65 26.14 15.16 -55.02
CA MET A 65 24.88 15.15 -54.26
C MET A 65 24.22 16.53 -54.27
N ILE A 66 22.89 16.52 -54.33
CA ILE A 66 22.02 17.70 -54.22
C ILE A 66 21.81 17.99 -52.73
N PRO A 67 21.90 19.24 -52.25
CA PRO A 67 21.70 19.54 -50.84
C PRO A 67 20.23 19.31 -50.41
N PRO A 68 19.97 18.56 -49.32
CA PRO A 68 18.63 18.43 -48.77
C PRO A 68 18.14 19.76 -48.16
N PRO A 69 16.81 19.94 -47.98
CA PRO A 69 16.26 21.09 -47.27
C PRO A 69 16.77 21.14 -45.81
N PRO A 70 16.81 22.34 -45.20
CA PRO A 70 17.41 22.51 -43.88
C PRO A 70 16.62 21.77 -42.80
N VAL A 71 17.15 20.62 -42.36
CA VAL A 71 16.65 19.87 -41.20
C VAL A 71 16.63 20.81 -39.99
N SER A 72 15.46 21.06 -39.43
CA SER A 72 15.30 21.86 -38.21
C SER A 72 15.91 21.09 -37.04
N ARG A 73 17.20 21.37 -36.74
CA ARG A 73 17.95 20.78 -35.62
C ARG A 73 17.06 20.66 -34.37
N ALA A 74 16.87 19.43 -33.91
CA ALA A 74 16.13 19.14 -32.69
C ALA A 74 16.70 20.00 -31.56
N ARG A 75 15.84 20.76 -30.89
CA ARG A 75 16.25 21.66 -29.82
C ARG A 75 16.56 20.80 -28.60
N PRO A 76 17.78 20.84 -28.02
CA PRO A 76 18.17 19.93 -26.95
C PRO A 76 17.18 20.02 -25.78
N ALA A 77 16.86 18.86 -25.21
CA ALA A 77 15.76 18.72 -24.26
C ALA A 77 15.91 19.70 -23.09
N PRO A 78 14.90 20.58 -22.84
CA PRO A 78 15.08 21.67 -21.90
C PRO A 78 15.21 21.14 -20.47
N HIS A 79 16.43 21.18 -19.91
CA HIS A 79 16.67 20.93 -18.50
C HIS A 79 15.71 21.77 -17.65
N SER A 80 15.04 21.16 -16.68
CA SER A 80 14.01 21.81 -15.88
C SER A 80 14.56 23.05 -15.16
N VAL A 81 14.17 24.25 -15.62
CA VAL A 81 14.74 25.55 -15.22
C VAL A 81 14.47 25.91 -13.74
N LEU A 82 13.65 25.12 -13.05
CA LEU A 82 13.44 25.22 -11.60
C LEU A 82 14.74 24.93 -10.83
N SER A 83 15.19 25.90 -10.03
CA SER A 83 16.27 25.73 -9.05
C SER A 83 15.79 24.89 -7.85
N LEU A 84 15.74 23.58 -8.05
CA LEU A 84 15.47 22.58 -7.01
C LEU A 84 16.77 22.23 -6.28
N SER A 85 16.72 22.17 -4.94
CA SER A 85 17.78 21.51 -4.19
C SER A 85 17.83 20.00 -4.51
N ARG A 86 18.96 19.34 -4.23
CA ARG A 86 19.07 17.88 -4.42
C ARG A 86 17.99 17.09 -3.66
N VAL A 87 17.58 17.58 -2.49
CA VAL A 87 16.51 16.99 -1.67
C VAL A 87 15.13 17.25 -2.28
N GLU A 88 14.83 18.47 -2.74
CA GLU A 88 13.59 18.77 -3.45
C GLU A 88 13.45 17.94 -4.74
N SER A 89 14.52 17.83 -5.54
CA SER A 89 14.51 17.03 -6.77
C SER A 89 14.27 15.54 -6.48
N ALA A 90 14.89 14.99 -5.43
CA ALA A 90 14.65 13.61 -4.99
C ALA A 90 13.19 13.39 -4.55
N LEU A 91 12.70 14.27 -3.67
CA LEU A 91 11.33 14.24 -3.15
C LEU A 91 10.30 14.36 -4.26
N PHE A 92 10.53 15.22 -5.25
CA PHE A 92 9.64 15.42 -6.39
C PHE A 92 9.68 14.28 -7.39
N ARG A 93 10.86 13.65 -7.62
CA ARG A 93 10.95 12.40 -8.41
C ARG A 93 10.12 11.28 -7.76
N VAL A 94 10.25 11.09 -6.45
CA VAL A 94 9.50 10.09 -5.68
C VAL A 94 8.00 10.42 -5.71
N ALA A 95 7.61 11.64 -5.36
CA ALA A 95 6.20 12.05 -5.33
C ALA A 95 5.54 11.98 -6.70
N TYR A 96 6.22 12.39 -7.78
CA TYR A 96 5.71 12.27 -9.15
C TYR A 96 5.56 10.80 -9.57
N ALA A 97 6.54 9.94 -9.26
CA ALA A 97 6.44 8.51 -9.57
C ALA A 97 5.24 7.85 -8.87
N ILE A 98 5.01 8.15 -7.59
CA ILE A 98 3.84 7.65 -6.84
C ILE A 98 2.54 8.23 -7.42
N ALA A 99 2.49 9.55 -7.66
CA ALA A 99 1.30 10.22 -8.19
C ALA A 99 0.96 9.83 -9.65
N LYS A 100 1.91 9.32 -10.43
CA LYS A 100 1.74 8.91 -11.82
C LYS A 100 1.03 7.56 -12.01
N GLU A 101 1.21 6.61 -11.08
CA GLU A 101 0.64 5.25 -11.17
C GLU A 101 -0.84 5.19 -10.72
N ASP A 102 -1.74 5.76 -11.52
CA ASP A 102 -3.18 5.82 -11.17
C ASP A 102 -3.87 4.43 -11.14
N ASP A 103 -3.29 3.42 -11.82
CA ASP A 103 -3.81 2.05 -11.89
C ASP A 103 -3.44 1.16 -10.70
N VAL A 104 -4.14 1.41 -9.58
CA VAL A 104 -4.32 0.39 -8.54
C VAL A 104 -5.20 -0.74 -9.11
N PRO A 105 -4.74 -2.02 -9.10
CA PRO A 105 -5.44 -3.13 -9.73
C PRO A 105 -6.91 -3.28 -9.28
N SER A 106 -7.81 -3.39 -10.25
CA SER A 106 -9.27 -3.48 -10.02
C SER A 106 -9.66 -4.62 -9.07
N ARG A 107 -8.97 -5.77 -9.16
CA ARG A 107 -9.17 -6.94 -8.29
C ARG A 107 -8.93 -6.64 -6.80
N MET A 108 -7.99 -5.75 -6.47
CA MET A 108 -7.63 -5.42 -5.08
C MET A 108 -8.69 -4.55 -4.39
N TRP A 109 -9.47 -3.78 -5.17
CA TRP A 109 -10.54 -2.92 -4.66
C TRP A 109 -11.82 -3.66 -4.27
N TRP A 110 -11.99 -4.93 -4.64
CA TRP A 110 -13.23 -5.67 -4.36
C TRP A 110 -13.53 -5.75 -2.85
N VAL A 111 -12.49 -5.93 -2.02
CA VAL A 111 -12.59 -5.96 -0.55
C VAL A 111 -13.17 -4.66 0.04
N LEU A 112 -12.82 -3.50 -0.54
CA LEU A 112 -13.35 -2.20 -0.13
C LEU A 112 -14.71 -1.88 -0.78
N ARG A 113 -15.00 -2.46 -1.95
CA ARG A 113 -16.24 -2.19 -2.71
C ARG A 113 -17.47 -2.88 -2.14
N VAL A 114 -17.34 -4.11 -1.63
CA VAL A 114 -18.46 -4.95 -1.15
C VAL A 114 -19.44 -4.23 -0.20
N PRO A 115 -19.02 -3.53 0.88
CA PRO A 115 -19.98 -2.90 1.80
C PRO A 115 -20.67 -1.64 1.26
N PHE A 116 -20.04 -0.89 0.33
CA PHE A 116 -20.55 0.42 -0.12
C PHE A 116 -21.24 0.41 -1.49
N ALA A 117 -20.91 -0.53 -2.37
CA ALA A 117 -21.43 -0.59 -3.74
C ALA A 117 -22.97 -0.57 -3.83
N ARG A 118 -23.64 -1.37 -2.98
CA ARG A 118 -25.10 -1.53 -2.98
C ARG A 118 -25.90 -0.25 -2.70
N ILE A 119 -25.26 0.84 -2.27
CA ILE A 119 -25.92 2.11 -1.91
C ILE A 119 -25.69 3.18 -3.00
N LEU A 120 -24.73 2.99 -3.92
CA LEU A 120 -24.20 4.06 -4.79
C LEU A 120 -23.96 3.68 -6.26
N ASP A 121 -24.18 2.43 -6.69
CA ASP A 121 -23.75 1.95 -8.02
C ASP A 121 -24.62 2.39 -9.23
N ASP A 122 -25.78 3.04 -9.03
CA ASP A 122 -26.83 3.28 -10.06
C ASP A 122 -26.40 4.10 -11.31
N GLU A 123 -25.24 4.76 -11.30
CA GLU A 123 -24.67 5.41 -12.49
C GLU A 123 -23.27 4.91 -12.89
N GLY A 124 -22.65 4.02 -12.11
CA GLY A 124 -21.26 3.56 -12.35
C GLY A 124 -20.17 4.65 -12.29
N ARG A 125 -20.52 5.90 -11.94
CA ARG A 125 -19.64 7.08 -11.95
C ARG A 125 -18.82 7.31 -10.66
N PHE A 126 -18.98 6.48 -9.63
CA PHE A 126 -18.31 6.66 -8.34
C PHE A 126 -16.85 6.21 -8.43
N CYS A 127 -15.88 7.13 -8.32
CA CYS A 127 -14.47 6.82 -8.53
C CYS A 127 -13.85 6.13 -7.30
N LYS A 128 -12.76 5.35 -7.52
CA LYS A 128 -12.00 4.65 -6.45
C LYS A 128 -11.60 5.60 -5.31
N THR A 129 -11.20 6.82 -5.68
CA THR A 129 -10.85 7.93 -4.77
C THR A 129 -11.98 8.34 -3.82
N ASP A 130 -13.22 8.19 -4.25
CA ASP A 130 -14.35 8.88 -3.64
C ASP A 130 -14.84 8.12 -2.39
N ALA A 131 -14.81 6.78 -2.44
CA ALA A 131 -15.06 5.93 -1.28
C ALA A 131 -13.97 6.11 -0.20
N GLN A 132 -12.73 6.34 -0.63
CA GLN A 132 -11.60 6.56 0.26
C GLN A 132 -11.70 7.91 1.00
N MET A 133 -12.11 8.97 0.31
CA MET A 133 -12.39 10.29 0.92
C MET A 133 -13.65 10.29 1.78
N PHE A 134 -14.67 9.52 1.41
CA PHE A 134 -15.88 9.35 2.23
C PHE A 134 -15.56 8.73 3.60
N LEU A 135 -14.79 7.63 3.65
CA LEU A 135 -14.38 7.00 4.92
C LEU A 135 -13.57 7.95 5.80
N ASP A 136 -12.68 8.72 5.18
CA ASP A 136 -11.73 9.65 5.81
C ASP A 136 -12.41 10.89 6.43
N ASP A 137 -13.50 11.40 5.84
CA ASP A 137 -14.34 12.42 6.46
C ASP A 137 -15.47 11.84 7.36
N TRP A 138 -15.92 10.60 7.13
CA TRP A 138 -16.89 9.91 8.00
C TRP A 138 -16.35 9.72 9.42
N GLN A 139 -15.06 9.37 9.53
CA GLN A 139 -14.36 9.23 10.81
C GLN A 139 -14.35 10.52 11.66
N LEU A 140 -14.64 11.70 11.09
CA LEU A 140 -14.81 12.94 11.88
C LEU A 140 -16.01 12.87 12.84
N LEU A 141 -17.00 12.00 12.58
CA LEU A 141 -18.15 11.78 13.47
C LEU A 141 -17.74 11.10 14.79
N ALA A 142 -16.62 10.38 14.84
CA ALA A 142 -16.12 9.72 16.05
C ALA A 142 -15.87 10.71 17.20
N PHE A 143 -15.47 11.93 16.85
CA PHE A 143 -15.24 13.03 17.80
C PHE A 143 -16.52 13.50 18.51
N ALA A 144 -17.69 13.28 17.93
CA ALA A 144 -18.99 13.58 18.54
C ALA A 144 -19.64 12.35 19.21
N PHE A 145 -19.55 11.18 18.56
CA PHE A 145 -20.05 9.89 19.05
C PHE A 145 -19.00 9.14 19.90
N ALA A 146 -18.36 9.85 20.84
CA ALA A 146 -17.37 9.26 21.73
C ALA A 146 -18.03 8.75 23.04
N PRO A 147 -17.86 7.47 23.45
CA PRO A 147 -18.45 6.94 24.68
C PRO A 147 -18.14 7.71 25.99
N ARG A 148 -17.06 8.50 26.02
CA ARG A 148 -16.72 9.36 27.16
C ARG A 148 -17.67 10.57 27.33
N LEU A 149 -18.33 10.98 26.26
CA LEU A 149 -19.25 12.13 26.20
C LEU A 149 -20.71 11.66 26.29
N LEU A 150 -20.97 10.44 25.82
CA LEU A 150 -22.29 9.80 25.75
C LEU A 150 -22.20 8.44 26.45
N THR A 151 -22.35 8.46 27.79
CA THR A 151 -22.21 7.27 28.66
C THR A 151 -23.16 6.14 28.30
N ASP A 152 -24.35 6.49 27.85
CA ASP A 152 -25.44 5.57 27.51
C ASP A 152 -25.43 5.16 26.02
N MET A 153 -24.33 5.43 25.30
CA MET A 153 -24.16 5.01 23.92
C MET A 153 -23.69 3.54 23.86
N PRO A 154 -24.44 2.64 23.20
CA PRO A 154 -24.04 1.24 23.06
C PRO A 154 -22.69 1.09 22.35
N ALA A 155 -21.89 0.12 22.78
CA ALA A 155 -20.56 -0.13 22.21
C ALA A 155 -20.64 -0.42 20.70
N GLU A 156 -21.75 -1.01 20.24
CA GLU A 156 -22.10 -1.29 18.86
C GLU A 156 -22.06 -0.03 17.98
N VAL A 157 -22.54 1.10 18.49
CA VAL A 157 -22.52 2.39 17.79
C VAL A 157 -21.08 2.90 17.69
N SER A 158 -20.27 2.70 18.74
CA SER A 158 -18.85 3.06 18.71
C SER A 158 -18.06 2.23 17.69
N TYR A 159 -18.40 0.96 17.46
CA TYR A 159 -17.77 0.14 16.41
C TYR A 159 -18.04 0.67 15.00
N ILE A 160 -19.24 1.20 14.75
CA ILE A 160 -19.65 1.69 13.42
C ILE A 160 -18.94 3.01 13.05
N VAL A 161 -18.68 3.86 14.05
CA VAL A 161 -18.04 5.16 13.83
C VAL A 161 -16.51 5.11 14.01
N GLU A 162 -16.01 4.28 14.92
CA GLU A 162 -14.60 4.24 15.30
C GLU A 162 -14.08 2.79 15.61
N PRO A 163 -14.10 1.88 14.63
CA PRO A 163 -13.95 0.43 14.87
C PRO A 163 -12.67 -0.01 15.58
N LEU A 164 -11.56 0.73 15.41
CA LEU A 164 -10.26 0.37 16.00
C LEU A 164 -10.10 0.76 17.48
N ARG A 165 -10.94 1.66 18.01
CA ARG A 165 -10.77 2.20 19.37
C ARG A 165 -11.16 1.22 20.46
N TYR A 166 -12.29 0.52 20.32
CA TYR A 166 -12.74 -0.40 21.37
C TYR A 166 -11.92 -1.69 21.41
N VAL A 167 -11.34 -2.13 20.28
CA VAL A 167 -10.53 -3.36 20.23
C VAL A 167 -9.36 -3.29 21.23
N ALA A 168 -8.85 -2.09 21.53
CA ALA A 168 -7.78 -1.82 22.50
C ALA A 168 -8.16 -1.94 24.00
N ALA A 169 -9.42 -2.29 24.34
CA ALA A 169 -9.92 -2.32 25.71
C ALA A 169 -9.10 -3.22 26.67
N PRO A 170 -8.79 -4.49 26.36
CA PRO A 170 -7.75 -5.21 27.06
C PRO A 170 -6.38 -4.80 26.51
N TYR A 171 -5.42 -4.53 27.40
CA TYR A 171 -4.07 -4.07 27.04
C TYR A 171 -3.37 -4.96 26.01
N SER A 172 -3.57 -6.29 26.07
CA SER A 172 -3.06 -7.25 25.08
C SER A 172 -3.41 -6.87 23.63
N ASN A 173 -4.63 -6.39 23.40
CA ASN A 173 -5.11 -6.02 22.08
C ASN A 173 -4.55 -4.66 21.66
N PHE A 174 -4.40 -3.71 22.59
CA PHE A 174 -3.68 -2.46 22.31
C PHE A 174 -2.27 -2.77 21.78
N VAL A 175 -1.53 -3.67 22.43
CA VAL A 175 -0.19 -4.09 21.96
C VAL A 175 -0.24 -4.71 20.56
N GLN A 176 -1.26 -5.54 20.25
CA GLN A 176 -1.41 -6.14 18.91
C GLN A 176 -1.73 -5.10 17.82
N ILE A 177 -2.70 -4.21 18.06
CA ILE A 177 -3.08 -3.13 17.13
C ILE A 177 -1.88 -2.21 16.89
N ASN A 178 -1.16 -1.86 17.96
CA ASN A 178 -0.02 -0.98 17.88
C ASN A 178 1.14 -1.65 17.11
N ALA A 179 1.49 -2.90 17.41
CA ALA A 179 2.48 -3.65 16.65
C ALA A 179 2.13 -3.73 15.14
N PHE A 180 0.84 -3.85 14.80
CA PHE A 180 0.36 -3.82 13.42
C PHE A 180 0.45 -2.42 12.78
N ALA A 181 0.09 -1.36 13.51
CA ALA A 181 0.22 0.03 13.06
C ALA A 181 1.69 0.42 12.81
N LEU A 182 2.58 0.07 13.75
CA LEU A 182 4.03 0.20 13.61
C LEU A 182 4.54 -0.59 12.39
N ALA A 183 4.12 -1.84 12.21
CA ALA A 183 4.54 -2.67 11.07
C ALA A 183 4.16 -2.04 9.72
N ILE A 184 2.94 -1.51 9.58
CA ILE A 184 2.51 -0.80 8.35
C ILE A 184 3.34 0.48 8.15
N LEU A 185 3.56 1.28 9.21
CA LEU A 185 4.37 2.49 9.13
C LEU A 185 5.81 2.18 8.70
N PHE A 186 6.47 1.21 9.33
CA PHE A 186 7.83 0.80 8.97
C PHE A 186 7.91 0.19 7.56
N LEU A 187 6.92 -0.60 7.12
CA LEU A 187 6.85 -1.11 5.75
C LEU A 187 6.71 0.04 4.73
N THR A 188 5.85 1.01 5.01
CA THR A 188 5.63 2.19 4.15
C THR A 188 6.89 3.04 4.05
N LEU A 189 7.57 3.29 5.18
CA LEU A 189 8.84 4.01 5.23
C LEU A 189 9.99 3.24 4.53
N ALA A 190 10.04 1.91 4.66
CA ALA A 190 11.03 1.08 3.98
C ALA A 190 10.84 1.07 2.46
N LEU A 191 9.60 1.00 1.98
CA LEU A 191 9.27 1.12 0.55
C LEU A 191 9.55 2.53 0.02
N LEU A 192 9.25 3.58 0.79
CA LEU A 192 9.59 4.96 0.44
C LEU A 192 11.10 5.16 0.35
N ALA A 193 11.88 4.63 1.30
CA ALA A 193 13.33 4.67 1.29
C ALA A 193 13.93 3.85 0.13
N PHE A 194 13.34 2.69 -0.21
CA PHE A 194 13.73 1.90 -1.37
C PHE A 194 13.49 2.65 -2.69
N ALA A 195 12.31 3.25 -2.87
CA ALA A 195 11.98 4.06 -4.05
C ALA A 195 12.91 5.29 -4.16
N ALA A 196 13.12 6.00 -3.06
CA ALA A 196 13.99 7.17 -3.00
C ALA A 196 15.46 6.83 -3.31
N THR A 197 16.03 5.80 -2.68
CA THR A 197 17.42 5.38 -2.93
C THR A 197 17.62 4.88 -4.37
N ARG A 198 16.63 4.19 -4.95
CA ARG A 198 16.66 3.81 -6.38
C ARG A 198 16.63 5.02 -7.30
N LEU A 199 15.70 5.96 -7.09
CA LEU A 199 15.57 7.19 -7.92
C LEU A 199 16.72 8.20 -7.73
N LEU A 200 17.51 8.06 -6.67
CA LEU A 200 18.69 8.88 -6.37
C LEU A 200 20.00 8.29 -6.87
N TRP A 201 20.22 6.99 -6.71
CA TRP A 201 21.54 6.35 -6.91
C TRP A 201 21.57 5.29 -8.02
N GLY A 202 20.43 4.97 -8.65
CA GLY A 202 20.34 4.00 -9.74
C GLY A 202 20.07 4.67 -11.10
N PRO A 203 20.78 4.27 -12.17
CA PRO A 203 20.35 4.56 -13.54
C PRO A 203 19.17 3.67 -13.97
N GLY A 204 18.94 2.56 -13.27
CA GLY A 204 17.79 1.68 -13.51
C GLY A 204 16.51 2.23 -12.86
N SER A 205 15.40 2.12 -13.59
CA SER A 205 14.06 2.41 -13.06
C SER A 205 13.77 1.64 -11.77
N VAL A 206 12.92 2.23 -10.91
CA VAL A 206 12.28 1.45 -9.84
C VAL A 206 11.39 0.41 -10.53
N PRO A 207 11.37 -0.85 -10.08
CA PRO A 207 10.35 -1.80 -10.53
C PRO A 207 8.94 -1.22 -10.28
N PRO A 208 7.91 -1.62 -11.03
CA PRO A 208 6.56 -1.08 -10.83
C PRO A 208 5.92 -1.58 -9.52
N TRP A 209 6.15 -2.83 -9.12
CA TRP A 209 5.43 -3.43 -7.98
C TRP A 209 5.66 -2.72 -6.62
N PRO A 210 6.85 -2.23 -6.24
CA PRO A 210 7.05 -1.49 -4.99
C PRO A 210 6.43 -0.10 -5.04
N LEU A 211 6.36 0.56 -6.22
CA LEU A 211 5.68 1.84 -6.38
C LEU A 211 4.16 1.67 -6.23
N LYS A 212 3.58 0.67 -6.88
CA LYS A 212 2.14 0.35 -6.75
C LYS A 212 1.78 -0.03 -5.30
N LEU A 213 2.60 -0.86 -4.64
CA LEU A 213 2.42 -1.20 -3.24
C LEU A 213 2.58 0.02 -2.32
N LEU A 214 3.58 0.87 -2.57
CA LEU A 214 3.79 2.11 -1.83
C LEU A 214 2.61 3.07 -2.00
N ARG A 215 2.08 3.27 -3.22
CA ARG A 215 0.91 4.12 -3.46
C ARG A 215 -0.33 3.62 -2.71
N VAL A 216 -0.59 2.30 -2.75
CA VAL A 216 -1.72 1.69 -2.03
C VAL A 216 -1.57 1.85 -0.51
N LEU A 217 -0.43 1.48 0.05
CA LEU A 217 -0.17 1.63 1.49
C LEU A 217 -0.26 3.10 1.90
N LEU A 218 0.47 3.99 1.22
CA LEU A 218 0.58 5.40 1.58
C LEU A 218 -0.77 6.13 1.46
N GLY A 219 -1.61 5.77 0.48
CA GLY A 219 -2.99 6.25 0.37
C GLY A 219 -3.87 5.79 1.53
N VAL A 220 -3.88 4.49 1.85
CA VAL A 220 -4.66 3.93 2.97
C VAL A 220 -4.21 4.52 4.31
N VAL A 221 -2.90 4.67 4.50
CA VAL A 221 -2.22 5.25 5.67
C VAL A 221 -2.48 6.77 5.83
N GLN A 222 -2.80 7.48 4.75
CA GLN A 222 -3.15 8.91 4.77
C GLN A 222 -4.65 9.20 4.85
N THR A 223 -5.50 8.16 4.79
CA THR A 223 -6.96 8.29 4.79
C THR A 223 -7.60 7.37 5.83
N ALA A 224 -8.08 6.19 5.44
CA ALA A 224 -8.83 5.28 6.31
C ALA A 224 -8.08 4.83 7.59
N LEU A 225 -6.74 4.85 7.61
CA LEU A 225 -5.93 4.58 8.80
C LEU A 225 -5.34 5.84 9.46
N ALA A 226 -5.54 7.04 8.91
CA ALA A 226 -4.94 8.27 9.42
C ALA A 226 -5.37 8.60 10.85
N LEU A 227 -6.68 8.69 11.09
CA LEU A 227 -7.22 8.93 12.42
C LEU A 227 -6.92 7.76 13.38
N PRO A 228 -7.16 6.48 13.03
CA PRO A 228 -6.83 5.35 13.90
C PRO A 228 -5.35 5.19 14.29
N MET A 229 -4.40 5.37 13.36
CA MET A 229 -2.97 5.27 13.69
C MET A 229 -2.53 6.40 14.62
N LEU A 230 -3.00 7.63 14.39
CA LEU A 230 -2.75 8.74 15.30
C LEU A 230 -3.30 8.44 16.70
N LEU A 231 -4.54 7.94 16.81
CA LEU A 231 -5.16 7.57 18.09
C LEU A 231 -4.32 6.53 18.84
N VAL A 232 -3.89 5.46 18.16
CA VAL A 232 -3.08 4.38 18.75
C VAL A 232 -1.73 4.89 19.23
N PHE A 233 -0.98 5.63 18.42
CA PHE A 233 0.33 6.15 18.84
C PHE A 233 0.20 7.25 19.92
N PHE A 234 -0.80 8.13 19.85
CA PHE A 234 -1.02 9.12 20.91
C PHE A 234 -1.45 8.46 22.24
N ALA A 235 -2.27 7.41 22.21
CA ALA A 235 -2.63 6.64 23.41
C ALA A 235 -1.40 5.94 24.02
N GLY A 236 -0.52 5.37 23.18
CA GLY A 236 0.73 4.77 23.62
C GLY A 236 1.74 5.74 24.26
N VAL A 237 1.70 7.03 23.89
CA VAL A 237 2.50 8.10 24.52
C VAL A 237 1.76 8.80 25.68
N ARG A 238 0.47 8.48 25.93
CA ARG A 238 -0.39 9.18 26.91
C ARG A 238 -0.07 8.80 28.36
N CYS A 239 0.99 9.38 28.90
CA CYS A 239 1.42 9.21 30.28
C CYS A 239 0.99 10.39 31.16
N VAL A 240 0.22 10.12 32.22
CA VAL A 240 -0.19 11.12 33.22
C VAL A 240 0.20 10.63 34.60
N ASN A 241 0.99 11.41 35.35
CA ASN A 241 1.55 11.02 36.65
C ASN A 241 2.33 9.69 36.64
N ASN A 242 3.04 9.40 35.54
CA ASN A 242 3.70 8.12 35.26
C ASN A 242 2.76 6.88 35.19
N VAL A 243 1.48 7.10 34.90
CA VAL A 243 0.48 6.04 34.65
C VAL A 243 -0.19 6.28 33.28
N ALA A 244 -0.39 5.21 32.52
CA ALA A 244 -1.22 5.19 31.33
C ALA A 244 -2.69 5.04 31.77
N PRO A 245 -3.54 6.07 31.63
CA PRO A 245 -4.81 6.16 32.34
C PRO A 245 -5.88 5.16 31.85
N GLU A 246 -5.71 4.61 30.66
CA GLU A 246 -6.66 3.68 30.02
C GLU A 246 -6.50 2.23 30.52
N TRP A 247 -5.31 1.85 31.01
CA TRP A 247 -5.00 0.50 31.49
C TRP A 247 -4.47 0.44 32.93
N ASN A 248 -4.36 1.60 33.60
CA ASN A 248 -3.80 1.75 34.96
C ASN A 248 -2.38 1.15 35.13
N LEU A 249 -1.61 1.07 34.04
CA LEU A 249 -0.23 0.59 34.01
C LEU A 249 0.75 1.75 34.16
N SER A 250 1.84 1.57 34.91
CA SER A 250 2.89 2.60 34.94
C SER A 250 3.57 2.73 33.57
N CYS A 251 3.85 3.95 33.12
CA CYS A 251 4.57 4.17 31.87
C CYS A 251 6.04 3.70 31.91
N THR A 252 6.63 3.65 33.11
CA THR A 252 7.94 2.99 33.33
C THR A 252 7.85 1.47 33.52
N ALA A 253 6.66 0.85 33.44
CA ALA A 253 6.54 -0.60 33.54
C ALA A 253 7.16 -1.29 32.31
N ALA A 254 7.87 -2.39 32.54
CA ALA A 254 8.58 -3.16 31.51
C ALA A 254 7.78 -3.48 30.21
N PRO A 255 6.47 -3.85 30.25
CA PRO A 255 5.73 -4.09 29.00
C PRO A 255 5.36 -2.80 28.24
N HIS A 256 5.23 -1.66 28.91
CA HIS A 256 4.73 -0.42 28.31
C HIS A 256 5.84 0.54 27.86
N ALA A 257 6.92 0.66 28.64
CA ALA A 257 8.06 1.51 28.35
C ALA A 257 8.62 1.38 26.90
N PRO A 258 8.78 0.17 26.30
CA PRO A 258 9.21 0.08 24.90
C PRO A 258 8.18 0.64 23.91
N LEU A 259 6.87 0.50 24.18
CA LEU A 259 5.82 1.05 23.34
C LEU A 259 5.82 2.58 23.38
N VAL A 260 5.88 3.19 24.57
CA VAL A 260 5.99 4.66 24.73
C VAL A 260 7.13 5.25 23.87
N VAL A 261 8.28 4.57 23.82
CA VAL A 261 9.44 4.98 23.00
C VAL A 261 9.19 4.75 21.51
N LEU A 262 8.65 3.60 21.11
CA LEU A 262 8.33 3.29 19.71
C LEU A 262 7.25 4.21 19.14
N ASP A 263 6.24 4.56 19.92
CA ASP A 263 5.11 5.41 19.54
C ASP A 263 5.52 6.87 19.41
N ALA A 264 6.43 7.35 20.28
CA ALA A 264 7.06 8.65 20.12
C ALA A 264 7.91 8.72 18.83
N ILE A 265 8.66 7.68 18.51
CA ILE A 265 9.42 7.56 17.26
C ILE A 265 8.45 7.45 16.05
N ALA A 266 7.35 6.71 16.19
CA ALA A 266 6.33 6.56 15.16
C ALA A 266 5.67 7.90 14.84
N LEU A 267 5.19 8.65 15.84
CA LEU A 267 4.64 10.00 15.65
C LEU A 267 5.66 10.94 14.98
N ALA A 268 6.92 10.91 15.41
CA ALA A 268 7.99 11.74 14.84
C ALA A 268 8.26 11.47 13.34
N MET A 269 8.04 10.24 12.85
CA MET A 269 8.14 9.90 11.43
C MET A 269 6.81 10.04 10.68
N TYR A 270 5.70 9.75 11.36
CA TYR A 270 4.36 9.65 10.75
C TYR A 270 3.69 11.00 10.55
N LEU A 271 3.85 11.95 11.48
CA LEU A 271 3.31 13.31 11.32
C LEU A 271 3.90 14.01 10.08
N PRO A 272 5.24 13.97 9.82
CA PRO A 272 5.79 14.40 8.54
C PRO A 272 5.26 13.60 7.33
N LEU A 273 5.08 12.28 7.44
CA LEU A 273 4.59 11.44 6.35
C LEU A 273 3.14 11.78 5.94
N LEU A 274 2.27 12.11 6.91
CA LEU A 274 0.92 12.62 6.67
C LEU A 274 0.94 14.01 6.04
N VAL A 275 1.72 14.94 6.62
CA VAL A 275 1.80 16.35 6.18
C VAL A 275 2.39 16.48 4.77
N LEU A 276 3.52 15.83 4.50
CA LEU A 276 4.12 15.78 3.16
C LEU A 276 3.23 14.98 2.19
N GLY A 277 2.57 13.94 2.70
CA GLY A 277 1.56 13.16 1.99
C GLY A 277 0.48 14.03 1.36
N ALA A 278 -0.31 14.71 2.20
CA ALA A 278 -1.37 15.61 1.75
C ALA A 278 -0.85 16.75 0.85
N ALA A 279 0.36 17.25 1.10
CA ALA A 279 0.98 18.31 0.30
C ALA A 279 1.39 17.89 -1.12
N PHE A 280 1.72 16.61 -1.37
CA PHE A 280 2.20 16.12 -2.68
C PHE A 280 1.29 15.11 -3.38
N LEU A 281 0.65 14.20 -2.64
CA LEU A 281 -0.14 13.10 -3.19
C LEU A 281 -1.62 13.45 -3.41
N GLY A 282 -2.05 14.62 -2.92
CA GLY A 282 -3.37 15.18 -3.22
C GLY A 282 -3.61 15.44 -4.72
N THR A 283 -2.57 15.47 -5.57
CA THR A 283 -2.74 15.49 -7.03
C THR A 283 -3.13 14.11 -7.56
N THR A 284 -4.42 13.77 -7.45
CA THR A 284 -4.99 12.45 -7.76
C THR A 284 -4.80 11.94 -9.19
N SER A 285 -4.47 12.81 -10.15
CA SER A 285 -3.80 12.43 -11.39
C SER A 285 -2.98 13.61 -11.93
N PRO A 286 -1.64 13.51 -12.05
CA PRO A 286 -0.81 14.54 -12.67
C PRO A 286 -0.97 14.58 -14.20
N ARG A 287 -1.50 13.49 -14.79
CA ARG A 287 -1.69 13.30 -16.23
C ARG A 287 -3.01 13.88 -16.73
N SER A 288 -4.10 13.71 -15.98
CA SER A 288 -5.42 14.20 -16.40
C SER A 288 -5.40 15.70 -16.67
N THR A 289 -5.68 16.11 -17.91
CA THR A 289 -5.77 17.52 -18.33
C THR A 289 -7.02 18.20 -17.77
N SER A 290 -8.01 17.42 -17.32
CA SER A 290 -9.23 17.93 -16.70
C SER A 290 -8.93 18.65 -15.38
N PRO A 291 -9.41 19.89 -15.18
CA PRO A 291 -9.20 20.63 -13.94
C PRO A 291 -9.98 20.01 -12.77
N ASP A 292 -11.08 19.31 -13.04
CA ASP A 292 -11.89 18.56 -12.06
C ASP A 292 -11.07 17.46 -11.33
N ALA A 293 -10.05 16.90 -12.00
CA ALA A 293 -9.23 15.80 -11.49
C ALA A 293 -8.06 16.24 -10.59
N ARG A 294 -7.95 17.55 -10.30
CA ARG A 294 -6.79 18.17 -9.61
C ARG A 294 -7.20 18.94 -8.34
N PRO A 295 -7.20 18.28 -7.17
CA PRO A 295 -7.30 18.93 -5.86
C PRO A 295 -6.08 19.81 -5.62
N HIS A 296 -6.28 21.05 -5.17
CA HIS A 296 -5.17 21.94 -4.82
C HIS A 296 -4.72 21.77 -3.36
N THR A 297 -4.11 20.61 -3.09
CA THR A 297 -3.23 20.13 -1.97
C THR A 297 -3.24 20.85 -0.62
N ARG A 298 -3.24 22.19 -0.60
CA ARG A 298 -3.34 23.05 0.60
C ARG A 298 -4.55 22.76 1.47
N PHE A 299 -5.70 22.42 0.89
CA PHE A 299 -6.91 22.13 1.65
C PHE A 299 -6.90 20.74 2.26
N ASP A 300 -6.31 19.75 1.56
CA ASP A 300 -6.07 18.44 2.15
C ASP A 300 -5.01 18.51 3.25
N LEU A 301 -3.93 19.26 3.04
CA LEU A 301 -2.94 19.57 4.08
C LEU A 301 -3.60 20.21 5.31
N LEU A 302 -4.51 21.19 5.12
CA LEU A 302 -5.25 21.81 6.21
C LEU A 302 -6.18 20.81 6.92
N SER A 303 -6.90 19.97 6.15
CA SER A 303 -7.76 18.91 6.66
C SER A 303 -6.97 17.90 7.51
N THR A 304 -5.82 17.42 7.01
CA THR A 304 -4.91 16.51 7.72
C THR A 304 -4.36 17.15 8.99
N VAL A 305 -3.93 18.42 8.95
CA VAL A 305 -3.46 19.14 10.15
C VAL A 305 -4.58 19.32 11.18
N SER A 306 -5.80 19.67 10.74
CA SER A 306 -6.97 19.76 11.63
C SER A 306 -7.36 18.41 12.21
N ARG A 307 -7.24 17.29 11.48
CA ARG A 307 -7.44 15.93 12.00
C ARG A 307 -6.39 15.55 13.04
N ILE A 308 -5.11 15.85 12.79
CA ILE A 308 -4.02 15.67 13.76
C ILE A 308 -4.32 16.46 15.04
N LEU A 309 -4.78 17.71 14.92
CA LEU A 309 -5.18 18.52 16.07
C LEU A 309 -6.42 17.97 16.79
N LEU A 310 -7.42 17.46 16.07
CA LEU A 310 -8.61 16.83 16.68
C LEU A 310 -8.23 15.56 17.45
N VAL A 311 -7.35 14.69 16.94
CA VAL A 311 -6.87 13.52 17.67
C VAL A 311 -6.04 13.94 18.89
N ALA A 312 -5.08 14.86 18.73
CA ALA A 312 -4.26 15.32 19.84
C ALA A 312 -5.12 15.96 20.95
N LEU A 313 -6.06 16.83 20.59
CA LEU A 313 -7.05 17.37 21.53
C LEU A 313 -7.85 16.24 22.17
N PHE A 314 -8.38 15.30 21.39
CA PHE A 314 -9.16 14.18 21.91
C PHE A 314 -8.37 13.38 22.96
N THR A 315 -7.18 12.90 22.63
CA THR A 315 -6.37 12.04 23.52
C THR A 315 -5.89 12.79 24.77
N PHE A 316 -5.41 14.03 24.64
CA PHE A 316 -4.86 14.78 25.78
C PHE A 316 -5.90 15.50 26.64
N THR A 317 -7.12 15.76 26.15
CA THR A 317 -8.23 16.31 26.97
C THR A 317 -9.02 15.25 27.73
N SER A 318 -8.88 13.97 27.39
CA SER A 318 -9.61 12.90 28.07
C SER A 318 -9.30 12.94 29.58
N PRO A 319 -10.32 12.84 30.47
CA PRO A 319 -10.10 12.77 31.91
C PRO A 319 -9.28 11.53 32.29
N THR A 320 -8.66 11.56 33.47
CA THR A 320 -7.88 10.43 34.01
C THR A 320 -8.51 9.92 35.29
N PRO A 321 -8.60 8.60 35.51
CA PRO A 321 -9.33 8.03 36.64
C PRO A 321 -8.66 8.34 38.01
N PHE A 322 -7.38 8.72 38.01
CA PHE A 322 -6.62 9.00 39.22
C PHE A 322 -6.94 10.35 39.89
N PHE A 323 -7.65 11.24 39.20
CA PHE A 323 -8.17 12.49 39.77
C PHE A 323 -9.67 12.61 39.50
N PRO A 324 -10.54 11.96 40.31
CA PRO A 324 -12.00 12.12 40.27
C PRO A 324 -12.42 13.48 40.86
N ASN A 325 -11.90 14.56 40.28
CA ASN A 325 -12.30 15.92 40.63
C ASN A 325 -13.67 16.24 40.00
N PRO A 326 -14.51 17.06 40.66
CA PRO A 326 -15.76 17.57 40.06
C PRO A 326 -15.52 18.42 38.80
N SER A 327 -14.26 18.72 38.46
CA SER A 327 -13.84 19.39 37.23
C SER A 327 -13.89 18.51 35.98
N GLN A 328 -14.27 17.23 36.03
CA GLN A 328 -14.34 16.35 34.84
C GLN A 328 -15.16 16.98 33.69
N SER A 329 -16.27 17.65 34.02
CA SER A 329 -17.07 18.41 33.05
C SER A 329 -16.24 19.47 32.30
N THR A 330 -15.29 20.14 32.95
CA THR A 330 -14.53 21.25 32.36
C THR A 330 -13.54 20.80 31.28
N SER A 331 -12.93 19.61 31.40
CA SER A 331 -12.03 19.07 30.38
C SER A 331 -12.80 18.67 29.11
N ASP A 332 -13.97 18.06 29.27
CA ASP A 332 -14.82 17.70 28.12
C ASP A 332 -15.48 18.93 27.48
N TRP A 333 -15.85 19.96 28.26
CA TRP A 333 -16.27 21.25 27.69
C TRP A 333 -15.18 21.94 26.86
N TRP A 334 -13.93 21.98 27.34
CA TRP A 334 -12.82 22.54 26.53
C TRP A 334 -12.57 21.76 25.25
N TYR A 335 -12.64 20.43 25.32
CA TYR A 335 -12.58 19.57 24.14
C TYR A 335 -13.70 19.89 23.14
N LEU A 336 -14.96 19.90 23.60
CA LEU A 336 -16.13 20.13 22.75
C LEU A 336 -16.05 21.48 22.03
N VAL A 337 -15.68 22.54 22.75
CA VAL A 337 -15.53 23.89 22.19
C VAL A 337 -14.39 23.98 21.17
N LEU A 338 -13.22 23.39 21.45
CA LEU A 338 -12.08 23.43 20.54
C LEU A 338 -12.29 22.55 19.30
N ALA A 339 -12.88 21.36 19.46
CA ALA A 339 -13.23 20.47 18.35
C ALA A 339 -14.30 21.11 17.43
N LEU A 340 -15.31 21.75 18.02
CA LEU A 340 -16.33 22.50 17.28
C LEU A 340 -15.70 23.67 16.51
N ALA A 341 -14.79 24.43 17.13
CA ALA A 341 -14.09 25.53 16.48
C ALA A 341 -13.26 25.05 15.27
N ILE A 342 -12.57 23.91 15.38
CA ILE A 342 -11.80 23.33 14.27
C ILE A 342 -12.72 22.85 13.15
N LEU A 343 -13.81 22.13 13.45
CA LEU A 343 -14.74 21.64 12.43
C LEU A 343 -15.56 22.76 11.77
N ALA A 344 -15.90 23.82 12.51
CA ALA A 344 -16.50 25.04 11.96
C ALA A 344 -15.51 25.81 11.06
N TYR A 345 -14.23 25.87 11.44
CA TYR A 345 -13.17 26.46 10.61
C TYR A 345 -12.94 25.66 9.32
N LEU A 346 -12.88 24.32 9.39
CA LEU A 346 -12.81 23.45 8.21
C LEU A 346 -14.03 23.64 7.30
N THR A 347 -15.23 23.56 7.87
CA THR A 347 -16.51 23.81 7.17
C THR A 347 -16.49 25.15 6.43
N SER A 348 -16.16 26.24 7.14
CA SER A 348 -16.09 27.58 6.56
C SER A 348 -15.05 27.65 5.43
N THR A 349 -13.88 27.05 5.65
CA THR A 349 -12.78 27.07 4.68
C THR A 349 -13.16 26.30 3.39
N LEU A 350 -13.78 25.12 3.51
CA LEU A 350 -14.30 24.35 2.38
C LEU A 350 -15.41 25.10 1.63
N LEU A 351 -16.32 25.77 2.34
CA LEU A 351 -17.39 26.57 1.72
C LEU A 351 -16.85 27.78 0.94
N HIS A 352 -15.74 28.38 1.37
CA HIS A 352 -15.08 29.48 0.67
C HIS A 352 -14.16 29.03 -0.49
N SER A 353 -13.90 27.72 -0.63
CA SER A 353 -13.00 27.14 -1.66
C SER A 353 -13.72 26.27 -2.70
N LEU A 354 -15.03 26.42 -2.87
CA LEU A 354 -15.85 25.64 -3.81
C LEU A 354 -15.72 26.13 -5.26
N PRO A 355 -15.61 25.23 -6.27
CA PRO A 355 -15.32 23.80 -6.17
C PRO A 355 -13.82 23.47 -5.97
N TYR A 356 -13.52 22.51 -5.09
CA TYR A 356 -12.17 22.03 -4.79
C TYR A 356 -11.87 20.66 -5.45
N TYR A 357 -12.83 19.74 -5.34
CA TYR A 357 -12.92 18.50 -6.13
C TYR A 357 -13.99 18.66 -7.22
N THR A 358 -14.37 17.54 -7.85
CA THR A 358 -15.71 17.36 -8.42
C THR A 358 -16.79 17.92 -7.47
N SER A 359 -17.85 18.48 -8.04
CA SER A 359 -18.90 19.16 -7.25
C SER A 359 -19.57 18.22 -6.23
N GLY A 360 -19.86 16.97 -6.63
CA GLY A 360 -20.42 15.95 -5.75
C GLY A 360 -19.54 15.60 -4.55
N MET A 361 -18.23 15.40 -4.77
CA MET A 361 -17.30 15.16 -3.68
C MET A 361 -17.20 16.37 -2.74
N THR A 362 -17.08 17.59 -3.26
CA THR A 362 -16.97 18.77 -2.39
C THR A 362 -18.27 19.02 -1.58
N ILE A 363 -19.44 18.69 -2.15
CA ILE A 363 -20.74 18.67 -1.44
C ILE A 363 -20.75 17.60 -0.33
N LEU A 364 -20.17 16.42 -0.57
CA LEU A 364 -20.09 15.33 0.40
C LEU A 364 -19.14 15.66 1.56
N ARG A 365 -17.92 16.13 1.25
CA ARG A 365 -16.92 16.54 2.27
C ARG A 365 -17.45 17.66 3.16
N THR A 366 -18.04 18.71 2.56
CA THR A 366 -18.67 19.80 3.34
C THR A 366 -19.82 19.32 4.22
N ALA A 367 -20.67 18.41 3.71
CA ALA A 367 -21.78 17.84 4.47
C ALA A 367 -21.32 16.95 5.64
N LEU A 368 -20.24 16.18 5.48
CA LEU A 368 -19.67 15.38 6.57
C LEU A 368 -19.01 16.28 7.64
N THR A 369 -18.28 17.33 7.24
CA THR A 369 -17.72 18.29 8.21
C THR A 369 -18.78 19.07 8.98
N THR A 370 -19.90 19.46 8.33
CA THR A 370 -21.02 20.10 9.03
C THR A 370 -21.80 19.11 9.90
N SER A 371 -21.96 17.86 9.47
CA SER A 371 -22.57 16.77 10.26
C SER A 371 -21.78 16.51 11.55
N ALA A 372 -20.44 16.45 11.48
CA ALA A 372 -19.60 16.33 12.67
C ALA A 372 -19.67 17.58 13.58
N ALA A 373 -19.68 18.78 13.01
CA ALA A 373 -19.84 20.02 13.77
C ALA A 373 -21.20 20.12 14.49
N SER A 374 -22.30 19.77 13.81
CA SER A 374 -23.64 19.78 14.43
C SER A 374 -23.84 18.63 15.40
N ALA A 375 -23.27 17.44 15.14
CA ALA A 375 -23.23 16.35 16.09
C ALA A 375 -22.54 16.79 17.40
N LEU A 376 -21.40 17.49 17.33
CA LEU A 376 -20.77 18.08 18.54
C LEU A 376 -21.70 19.04 19.28
N VAL A 377 -22.47 19.90 18.59
CA VAL A 377 -23.47 20.77 19.24
C VAL A 377 -24.59 19.94 19.91
N GLY A 378 -25.01 18.84 19.29
CA GLY A 378 -25.94 17.87 19.89
C GLY A 378 -25.34 17.20 21.14
N THR A 379 -24.07 16.80 21.08
CA THR A 379 -23.33 16.23 22.23
C THR A 379 -23.18 17.27 23.34
N MET A 380 -22.87 18.54 23.03
CA MET A 380 -22.83 19.64 24.00
C MET A 380 -24.18 19.83 24.71
N ALA A 381 -25.30 19.75 23.98
CA ALA A 381 -26.64 19.80 24.57
C ALA A 381 -26.93 18.57 25.45
N ALA A 382 -26.52 17.37 25.02
CA ALA A 382 -26.67 16.14 25.79
C ALA A 382 -25.82 16.13 27.08
N THR A 383 -24.60 16.68 27.05
CA THR A 383 -23.74 16.83 28.25
C THR A 383 -24.15 17.97 29.17
N ALA A 384 -24.88 18.98 28.67
CA ALA A 384 -25.40 20.08 29.48
C ALA A 384 -26.65 19.70 30.30
N VAL A 385 -27.42 18.70 29.84
CA VAL A 385 -28.71 18.32 30.43
C VAL A 385 -28.72 16.82 30.69
N PRO A 386 -28.57 16.35 31.95
CA PRO A 386 -28.43 14.92 32.26
C PRO A 386 -29.61 14.02 31.87
N THR A 387 -30.79 14.56 31.54
CA THR A 387 -31.89 13.76 30.99
C THR A 387 -31.75 13.51 29.47
N LEU A 388 -30.83 14.21 28.80
CA LEU A 388 -30.55 14.08 27.37
C LEU A 388 -29.37 13.17 27.04
N SER A 389 -28.47 12.84 27.98
CA SER A 389 -27.42 11.82 27.78
C SER A 389 -28.03 10.45 27.49
N ASN A 390 -28.99 10.03 28.31
CA ASN A 390 -29.77 8.79 28.13
C ASN A 390 -30.59 8.80 26.83
N ALA A 391 -30.84 9.98 26.26
CA ALA A 391 -31.61 10.20 25.03
C ALA A 391 -30.71 10.66 23.86
N TRP A 392 -29.40 10.40 23.89
CA TRP A 392 -28.44 10.89 22.90
C TRP A 392 -28.85 10.61 21.43
N LEU A 393 -29.50 9.47 21.16
CA LEU A 393 -29.97 9.09 19.83
C LEU A 393 -31.11 10.01 19.31
N LEU A 394 -31.87 10.64 20.21
CA LEU A 394 -32.91 11.62 19.87
C LEU A 394 -32.36 13.06 19.73
N VAL A 395 -31.09 13.30 20.07
CA VAL A 395 -30.46 14.62 20.03
C VAL A 395 -29.31 14.65 19.02
N VAL A 396 -28.25 13.87 19.25
CA VAL A 396 -26.99 13.90 18.49
C VAL A 396 -27.19 13.43 17.06
N LEU A 397 -27.96 12.36 16.83
CA LEU A 397 -28.21 11.82 15.49
C LEU A 397 -29.09 12.75 14.62
N PRO A 398 -30.23 13.30 15.10
CA PRO A 398 -30.95 14.36 14.39
C PRO A 398 -30.10 15.61 14.12
N CYS A 399 -29.26 16.03 15.07
CA CYS A 399 -28.30 17.11 14.85
C CYS A 399 -27.30 16.78 13.73
N ALA A 400 -26.73 15.58 13.69
CA ALA A 400 -25.84 15.13 12.62
C ALA A 400 -26.54 15.17 11.25
N CYS A 401 -27.73 14.56 11.14
CA CYS A 401 -28.53 14.57 9.91
C CYS A 401 -28.92 15.99 9.46
N ALA A 402 -29.27 16.88 10.39
CA ALA A 402 -29.53 18.29 10.09
C ALA A 402 -28.28 19.02 9.60
N GLY A 403 -27.09 18.71 10.15
CA GLY A 403 -25.81 19.24 9.68
C GLY A 403 -25.43 18.74 8.30
N LEU A 404 -25.67 17.46 7.99
CA LEU A 404 -25.47 16.88 6.66
C LEU A 404 -26.33 17.63 5.62
N LEU A 405 -27.63 17.81 5.89
CA LEU A 405 -28.54 18.57 5.03
C LEU A 405 -28.13 20.05 4.92
N ALA A 406 -27.77 20.69 6.03
CA ALA A 406 -27.31 22.08 6.03
C ALA A 406 -26.03 22.27 5.21
N GLY A 407 -25.08 21.35 5.29
CA GLY A 407 -23.83 21.38 4.52
C GLY A 407 -24.05 21.18 3.02
N THR A 408 -24.88 20.21 2.61
CA THR A 408 -25.19 20.03 1.18
C THR A 408 -25.89 21.27 0.59
N LEU A 409 -26.83 21.88 1.32
CA LEU A 409 -27.52 23.11 0.91
C LEU A 409 -26.58 24.33 0.92
N ALA A 410 -25.72 24.46 1.92
CA ALA A 410 -24.73 25.53 2.01
C ALA A 410 -23.71 25.44 0.88
N SER A 411 -23.19 24.24 0.57
CA SER A 411 -22.25 24.04 -0.54
C SER A 411 -22.88 24.33 -1.89
N ARG A 412 -24.08 23.81 -2.17
CA ARG A 412 -24.82 24.12 -3.41
C ARG A 412 -25.05 25.63 -3.57
N ARG A 413 -25.48 26.33 -2.50
CA ARG A 413 -25.71 27.79 -2.52
C ARG A 413 -24.42 28.60 -2.61
N ALA A 414 -23.34 28.18 -1.95
CA ALA A 414 -22.05 28.85 -2.03
C ALA A 414 -21.46 28.74 -3.44
N HIS A 415 -21.55 27.56 -4.05
CA HIS A 415 -21.10 27.31 -5.42
C HIS A 415 -21.81 28.22 -6.45
N THR A 416 -23.15 28.32 -6.40
CA THR A 416 -23.88 29.24 -7.29
C THR A 416 -23.61 30.71 -6.94
N ALA A 417 -23.67 31.09 -5.67
CA ALA A 417 -23.46 32.49 -5.26
C ALA A 417 -22.04 33.02 -5.57
N LEU A 418 -21.01 32.17 -5.51
CA LEU A 418 -19.64 32.51 -5.93
C LEU A 418 -19.59 32.75 -7.45
N PHE A 419 -20.15 31.84 -8.26
CA PHE A 419 -20.18 31.95 -9.72
C PHE A 419 -21.04 33.13 -10.20
N ASP A 420 -22.32 33.18 -9.82
CA ASP A 420 -23.25 34.25 -10.18
C ASP A 420 -22.76 35.61 -9.66
N GLY A 421 -22.07 35.61 -8.51
CA GLY A 421 -21.46 36.79 -7.90
C GLY A 421 -20.20 37.24 -8.63
N ALA A 422 -19.44 36.34 -9.26
CA ALA A 422 -18.33 36.70 -10.13
C ALA A 422 -18.83 37.21 -11.49
N VAL A 423 -19.75 36.48 -12.14
CA VAL A 423 -20.33 36.84 -13.45
C VAL A 423 -21.03 38.20 -13.40
N ARG A 424 -21.89 38.48 -12.41
CA ARG A 424 -22.54 39.79 -12.28
C ARG A 424 -21.55 40.94 -12.08
N ARG A 425 -20.48 40.74 -11.29
CA ARG A 425 -19.43 41.75 -11.13
C ARG A 425 -18.56 41.90 -12.37
N TRP A 426 -18.36 40.83 -13.15
CA TRP A 426 -17.69 40.88 -14.44
C TRP A 426 -18.48 41.70 -15.46
N HIS A 427 -19.78 41.46 -15.62
CA HIS A 427 -20.64 42.29 -16.48
C HIS A 427 -20.62 43.77 -16.07
N ALA A 428 -20.81 44.07 -14.78
CA ALA A 428 -20.76 45.44 -14.29
C ALA A 428 -19.37 46.10 -14.48
N ALA A 429 -18.28 45.35 -14.35
CA ALA A 429 -16.94 45.82 -14.65
C ALA A 429 -16.71 46.05 -16.15
N ALA A 430 -17.25 45.19 -17.01
CA ALA A 430 -17.17 45.32 -18.46
C ALA A 430 -17.94 46.55 -18.98
N ILE A 431 -19.15 46.78 -18.45
CA ILE A 431 -19.96 47.98 -18.77
C ILE A 431 -19.23 49.26 -18.31
N ALA A 432 -18.62 49.26 -17.12
CA ALA A 432 -17.84 50.39 -16.64
C ALA A 432 -16.53 50.62 -17.44
N ASP A 433 -15.85 49.55 -17.87
CA ASP A 433 -14.68 49.67 -18.74
C ASP A 433 -15.08 50.19 -20.14
N ALA A 434 -16.21 49.75 -20.68
CA ALA A 434 -16.75 50.17 -21.97
C ALA A 434 -17.15 51.65 -21.99
N SER A 435 -17.89 52.12 -20.97
CA SER A 435 -18.31 53.53 -20.89
C SER A 435 -17.12 54.49 -20.72
N HIS A 436 -16.05 54.07 -20.02
CA HIS A 436 -14.81 54.83 -19.96
C HIS A 436 -14.08 54.91 -21.32
N SER A 437 -14.06 53.85 -22.13
CA SER A 437 -13.51 53.92 -23.49
C SER A 437 -14.34 54.81 -24.42
N GLY A 438 -15.67 54.61 -24.47
CA GLY A 438 -16.56 55.40 -25.33
C GLY A 438 -16.56 56.88 -24.97
N ALA A 439 -16.57 57.23 -23.68
CA ALA A 439 -16.43 58.61 -23.24
C ALA A 439 -15.06 59.21 -23.57
N GLY A 440 -14.00 58.40 -23.62
CA GLY A 440 -12.67 58.83 -24.07
C GLY A 440 -12.66 59.18 -25.56
N GLU A 441 -13.22 58.31 -26.40
CA GLU A 441 -13.25 58.48 -27.86
C GLU A 441 -14.21 59.59 -28.31
N LEU A 442 -15.38 59.71 -27.68
CA LEU A 442 -16.29 60.83 -27.88
C LEU A 442 -15.68 62.16 -27.42
N ARG A 443 -14.91 62.18 -26.32
CA ARG A 443 -14.25 63.41 -25.82
C ARG A 443 -13.02 63.78 -26.64
N ALA A 444 -12.29 62.81 -27.19
CA ALA A 444 -11.25 63.03 -28.19
C ALA A 444 -11.86 63.66 -29.46
N SER A 445 -12.92 63.06 -30.00
CA SER A 445 -13.66 63.54 -31.18
C SER A 445 -14.28 64.93 -30.97
N ALA A 446 -14.81 65.20 -29.76
CA ALA A 446 -15.30 66.53 -29.40
C ALA A 446 -14.16 67.56 -29.26
N SER A 447 -12.96 67.14 -28.84
CA SER A 447 -11.81 68.05 -28.73
C SER A 447 -11.23 68.43 -30.09
N THR A 448 -11.15 67.49 -31.05
CA THR A 448 -10.76 67.80 -32.44
C THR A 448 -11.81 68.66 -33.13
N ALA A 449 -13.10 68.35 -32.94
CA ALA A 449 -14.21 69.18 -33.44
C ALA A 449 -14.29 70.59 -32.81
N HIS A 450 -13.58 70.86 -31.72
CA HIS A 450 -13.48 72.20 -31.13
C HIS A 450 -12.21 72.97 -31.54
N ALA A 451 -11.17 72.27 -32.00
CA ALA A 451 -9.92 72.88 -32.46
C ALA A 451 -10.07 73.55 -33.84
N ASP A 452 -10.95 73.04 -34.70
CA ASP A 452 -11.11 73.48 -36.09
C ASP A 452 -12.09 74.68 -36.27
N ARG A 453 -12.44 75.36 -35.17
CA ARG A 453 -13.44 76.43 -35.17
C ARG A 453 -12.85 77.79 -35.55
N VAL A 454 -12.57 77.96 -36.84
CA VAL A 454 -12.12 79.22 -37.46
C VAL A 454 -12.99 80.40 -37.02
N PRO A 455 -12.40 81.52 -36.54
CA PRO A 455 -13.16 82.66 -36.03
C PRO A 455 -13.65 83.56 -37.18
N GLY A 456 -14.82 83.27 -37.73
CA GLY A 456 -15.50 84.23 -38.61
C GLY A 456 -16.68 83.70 -39.42
N PHE A 457 -17.90 83.83 -38.89
CA PHE A 457 -19.08 84.32 -39.62
C PHE A 457 -20.24 84.58 -38.63
N PRO A 458 -20.91 85.75 -38.68
CA PRO A 458 -22.06 86.02 -37.81
C PRO A 458 -23.39 85.58 -38.45
N GLY A 459 -24.28 85.02 -37.62
CA GLY A 459 -25.73 84.94 -37.92
C GLY A 459 -26.22 83.64 -38.57
N SER A 460 -26.86 82.79 -37.75
CA SER A 460 -28.14 82.17 -38.10
C SER A 460 -28.93 81.89 -36.81
N ALA A 461 -30.25 81.74 -36.92
CA ALA A 461 -31.15 81.72 -35.77
C ALA A 461 -31.17 80.36 -35.03
N VAL A 462 -31.43 80.43 -33.73
CA VAL A 462 -31.81 79.26 -32.91
C VAL A 462 -33.30 78.97 -33.10
N PRO A 463 -33.71 77.80 -33.64
CA PRO A 463 -35.04 77.28 -33.41
C PRO A 463 -35.11 76.65 -32.01
N ALA A 464 -36.21 76.88 -31.30
CA ALA A 464 -36.44 76.33 -29.96
C ALA A 464 -37.25 75.02 -30.00
N ASN A 465 -37.23 74.29 -28.88
CA ASN A 465 -38.11 73.16 -28.54
C ASN A 465 -37.92 71.86 -29.35
N PRO A 466 -38.44 70.71 -28.86
CA PRO A 466 -39.30 70.52 -27.69
C PRO A 466 -38.70 69.69 -26.54
N ALA A 467 -39.25 69.89 -25.33
CA ALA A 467 -39.16 68.91 -24.25
C ALA A 467 -40.16 67.76 -24.52
N GLY A 468 -39.68 66.52 -24.47
CA GLY A 468 -40.50 65.32 -24.70
C GLY A 468 -40.05 64.13 -23.85
N PRO A 469 -40.74 63.80 -22.74
CA PRO A 469 -40.35 62.71 -21.84
C PRO A 469 -40.79 61.34 -22.39
N ALA A 470 -40.22 60.93 -23.53
CA ALA A 470 -40.56 59.67 -24.21
C ALA A 470 -39.35 58.90 -24.77
N GLY A 471 -38.11 59.36 -24.51
CA GLY A 471 -36.89 58.76 -25.07
C GLY A 471 -36.24 57.65 -24.22
N GLY A 472 -36.68 57.42 -22.98
CA GLY A 472 -36.00 56.56 -22.01
C GLY A 472 -35.83 55.11 -22.46
N ASP A 473 -36.94 54.47 -22.85
CA ASP A 473 -36.93 53.05 -23.22
C ASP A 473 -36.21 52.80 -24.57
N ALA A 474 -36.26 53.77 -25.48
CA ALA A 474 -35.51 53.72 -26.73
C ALA A 474 -33.99 53.84 -26.50
N LEU A 475 -33.57 54.68 -25.55
CA LEU A 475 -32.16 54.78 -25.14
C LEU A 475 -31.70 53.49 -24.46
N LEU A 476 -32.48 52.94 -23.53
CA LEU A 476 -32.18 51.67 -22.86
C LEU A 476 -32.13 50.48 -23.83
N ALA A 477 -33.00 50.44 -24.85
CA ALA A 477 -32.97 49.42 -25.89
C ALA A 477 -31.75 49.58 -26.82
N ALA A 478 -31.37 50.81 -27.17
CA ALA A 478 -30.16 51.09 -27.94
C ALA A 478 -28.88 50.73 -27.17
N ASP A 479 -28.81 51.10 -25.88
CA ASP A 479 -27.70 50.73 -24.98
C ASP A 479 -27.61 49.21 -24.80
N ALA A 480 -28.74 48.51 -24.68
CA ALA A 480 -28.76 47.04 -24.61
C ALA A 480 -28.29 46.38 -25.92
N ALA A 481 -28.73 46.89 -27.08
CA ALA A 481 -28.29 46.40 -28.39
C ALA A 481 -26.79 46.67 -28.64
N ALA A 482 -26.30 47.85 -28.26
CA ALA A 482 -24.89 48.21 -28.31
C ALA A 482 -24.05 47.37 -27.33
N ALA A 483 -24.55 47.12 -26.12
CA ALA A 483 -23.90 46.23 -25.16
C ALA A 483 -23.82 44.79 -25.70
N HIS A 484 -24.86 44.27 -26.37
CA HIS A 484 -24.83 42.94 -26.98
C HIS A 484 -23.88 42.85 -28.18
N SER A 485 -23.84 43.85 -29.08
CA SER A 485 -22.90 43.83 -30.22
C SER A 485 -21.45 44.01 -29.77
N MET A 486 -21.20 44.83 -28.76
CA MET A 486 -19.88 44.98 -28.12
C MET A 486 -19.46 43.71 -27.36
N LEU A 487 -20.40 43.03 -26.68
CA LEU A 487 -20.15 41.73 -26.06
C LEU A 487 -19.76 40.69 -27.12
N ALA A 488 -20.44 40.65 -28.26
CA ALA A 488 -20.11 39.74 -29.37
C ALA A 488 -18.71 40.02 -29.95
N GLN A 489 -18.30 41.29 -30.10
CA GLN A 489 -16.94 41.65 -30.51
C GLN A 489 -15.87 41.30 -29.45
N LEU A 490 -16.22 41.40 -28.16
CA LEU A 490 -15.35 40.94 -27.08
C LEU A 490 -15.18 39.41 -27.11
N ILE A 491 -16.26 38.66 -27.36
CA ILE A 491 -16.27 37.18 -27.46
C ILE A 491 -15.34 36.66 -28.57
N GLN A 492 -15.00 37.45 -29.57
CA GLN A 492 -13.89 37.18 -30.52
C GLN A 492 -12.50 37.36 -29.86
N GLY A 493 -12.35 36.88 -28.62
CA GLY A 493 -11.18 37.01 -27.77
C GLY A 493 -10.20 35.86 -27.95
N THR A 494 -9.29 35.94 -28.92
CA THR A 494 -8.24 34.93 -29.09
C THR A 494 -7.31 34.83 -27.88
N SER A 495 -6.76 33.65 -27.61
CA SER A 495 -5.81 33.40 -26.49
C SER A 495 -4.58 34.33 -26.51
N GLY A 496 -4.16 34.78 -27.69
CA GLY A 496 -3.13 35.82 -27.85
C GLY A 496 -3.48 37.16 -27.16
N LYS A 497 -4.76 37.54 -27.07
CA LYS A 497 -5.19 38.71 -26.29
C LYS A 497 -4.96 38.50 -24.79
N VAL A 498 -5.13 37.27 -24.28
CA VAL A 498 -4.83 36.94 -22.87
C VAL A 498 -3.32 37.01 -22.60
N LEU A 499 -2.48 36.54 -23.52
CA LEU A 499 -1.02 36.70 -23.41
C LEU A 499 -0.58 38.17 -23.43
N ALA A 500 -1.20 39.00 -24.28
CA ALA A 500 -0.97 40.45 -24.29
C ALA A 500 -1.40 41.09 -22.95
N VAL A 501 -2.48 40.61 -22.33
CA VAL A 501 -2.94 41.04 -21.01
C VAL A 501 -1.98 40.66 -19.88
N VAL A 502 -1.37 39.47 -19.91
CA VAL A 502 -0.32 39.09 -18.94
C VAL A 502 0.91 39.99 -19.06
N ARG A 503 1.27 40.39 -20.30
CA ARG A 503 2.39 41.31 -20.57
C ARG A 503 2.09 42.77 -20.20
N GLN A 504 0.85 43.23 -20.37
CA GLN A 504 0.40 44.56 -19.92
C GLN A 504 0.23 44.62 -18.39
N ARG A 505 1.34 44.86 -17.69
CA ARG A 505 1.35 45.06 -16.23
C ARG A 505 0.31 46.10 -15.77
N ARG A 506 -0.51 45.71 -14.78
CA ARG A 506 -1.42 46.51 -13.96
C ARG A 506 -2.06 47.74 -14.63
N GLY A 507 -3.34 47.61 -14.98
CA GLY A 507 -4.21 48.78 -15.13
C GLY A 507 -4.24 49.64 -13.84
N PRO A 508 -4.65 50.91 -13.94
CA PRO A 508 -4.54 51.87 -12.84
C PRO A 508 -5.30 51.43 -11.58
N PRO A 509 -4.74 51.65 -10.37
CA PRO A 509 -5.39 51.30 -9.11
C PRO A 509 -6.65 52.14 -8.93
N GLY A 510 -7.81 51.48 -8.91
CA GLY A 510 -9.12 52.12 -8.77
C GLY A 510 -10.26 51.41 -9.51
N LYS A 511 -9.96 50.59 -10.52
CA LYS A 511 -11.00 49.80 -11.22
C LYS A 511 -11.68 48.79 -10.29
N MET A 512 -12.99 48.59 -10.49
CA MET A 512 -13.80 47.66 -9.70
C MET A 512 -13.27 46.22 -9.82
N LYS A 513 -13.08 45.55 -8.67
CA LYS A 513 -12.57 44.17 -8.62
C LYS A 513 -13.69 43.15 -8.81
N VAL A 514 -13.53 42.29 -9.81
CA VAL A 514 -14.44 41.17 -10.11
C VAL A 514 -14.26 40.05 -9.09
N PHE A 515 -13.04 39.76 -8.63
CA PHE A 515 -12.81 38.77 -7.57
C PHE A 515 -12.34 39.44 -6.26
N ARG A 516 -12.60 38.79 -5.12
CA ARG A 516 -12.15 39.31 -3.80
C ARG A 516 -10.76 38.80 -3.44
N VAL A 517 -10.45 37.56 -3.84
CA VAL A 517 -9.27 36.77 -3.48
C VAL A 517 -8.86 36.00 -4.75
N PRO A 518 -7.55 35.79 -5.05
CA PRO A 518 -7.13 35.09 -6.27
C PRO A 518 -7.69 33.67 -6.38
N GLY A 519 -7.88 32.99 -5.25
CA GLY A 519 -8.46 31.65 -5.19
C GLY A 519 -9.93 31.56 -5.56
N HIS A 520 -10.62 32.65 -5.92
CA HIS A 520 -11.97 32.60 -6.50
C HIS A 520 -11.95 32.43 -8.04
N VAL A 521 -10.80 32.62 -8.70
CA VAL A 521 -10.75 32.57 -10.17
C VAL A 521 -10.80 31.12 -10.66
N ASP A 522 -9.91 30.24 -10.18
CA ASP A 522 -9.88 28.82 -10.55
C ASP A 522 -11.24 28.11 -10.34
N PRO A 523 -11.94 28.26 -9.19
CA PRO A 523 -13.35 27.92 -9.04
C PRO A 523 -14.27 28.30 -10.21
N CYS A 524 -14.22 29.55 -10.68
CA CYS A 524 -15.07 29.99 -11.79
C CYS A 524 -14.63 29.38 -13.14
N LEU A 525 -13.35 29.09 -13.33
CA LEU A 525 -12.85 28.36 -14.51
C LEU A 525 -13.32 26.90 -14.48
N ARG A 526 -13.21 26.21 -13.34
CA ARG A 526 -13.68 24.82 -13.15
C ARG A 526 -15.16 24.67 -13.48
N VAL A 527 -15.99 25.63 -13.09
CA VAL A 527 -17.43 25.61 -13.38
C VAL A 527 -17.72 25.77 -14.89
N LEU A 528 -16.94 26.56 -15.61
CA LEU A 528 -17.11 26.80 -17.06
C LEU A 528 -16.47 25.73 -17.94
N LEU A 529 -15.31 25.21 -17.55
CA LEU A 529 -14.51 24.23 -18.30
C LEU A 529 -14.84 22.79 -17.90
N ARG A 530 -16.10 22.51 -17.54
CA ARG A 530 -16.53 21.22 -16.99
C ARG A 530 -17.17 20.34 -18.07
N GLY A 531 -16.59 19.17 -18.30
CA GLY A 531 -17.02 18.27 -19.37
C GLY A 531 -16.54 18.79 -20.73
N THR A 532 -17.43 18.93 -21.70
CA THR A 532 -17.15 19.59 -22.99
C THR A 532 -17.70 21.03 -22.95
N PRO A 533 -16.88 22.05 -22.67
CA PRO A 533 -17.35 23.43 -22.59
C PRO A 533 -17.84 23.92 -23.96
N THR A 534 -18.92 24.71 -23.97
CA THR A 534 -19.33 25.44 -25.18
C THR A 534 -18.29 26.51 -25.52
N PRO A 535 -18.16 26.95 -26.80
CA PRO A 535 -17.26 28.04 -27.16
C PRO A 535 -17.57 29.35 -26.40
N GLU A 536 -18.82 29.58 -26.00
CA GLU A 536 -19.23 30.69 -25.15
C GLU A 536 -18.72 30.54 -23.71
N GLN A 537 -18.78 29.33 -23.14
CA GLN A 537 -18.22 29.04 -21.82
C GLN A 537 -16.69 29.17 -21.81
N ALA A 538 -16.02 28.70 -22.87
CA ALA A 538 -14.57 28.80 -23.04
C ALA A 538 -14.10 30.26 -23.20
N THR A 539 -14.80 31.08 -23.99
CA THR A 539 -14.49 32.51 -24.14
C THR A 539 -14.82 33.33 -22.88
N LEU A 540 -15.92 33.01 -22.17
CA LEU A 540 -16.19 33.59 -20.85
C LEU A 540 -15.11 33.20 -19.83
N ALA A 541 -14.61 31.95 -19.86
CA ALA A 541 -13.50 31.51 -19.02
C ALA A 541 -12.20 32.29 -19.33
N LEU A 542 -11.87 32.53 -20.61
CA LEU A 542 -10.75 33.40 -20.99
C LEU A 542 -10.91 34.83 -20.46
N HIS A 543 -12.12 35.40 -20.50
CA HIS A 543 -12.38 36.75 -19.99
C HIS A 543 -12.27 36.84 -18.46
N LEU A 544 -12.81 35.87 -17.73
CA LEU A 544 -12.66 35.77 -16.29
C LEU A 544 -11.21 35.53 -15.88
N LEU A 545 -10.47 34.70 -16.62
CA LEU A 545 -9.04 34.45 -16.42
C LEU A 545 -8.20 35.71 -16.66
N ALA A 546 -8.38 36.37 -17.80
CA ALA A 546 -7.69 37.61 -18.13
C ALA A 546 -7.99 38.73 -17.12
N ARG A 547 -9.21 38.78 -16.58
CA ARG A 547 -9.55 39.73 -15.51
C ARG A 547 -8.91 39.35 -14.17
N GLY A 548 -8.91 38.06 -13.81
CA GLY A 548 -8.21 37.55 -12.63
C GLY A 548 -6.71 37.87 -12.65
N LEU A 549 -6.04 37.66 -13.79
CA LEU A 549 -4.62 37.94 -13.98
C LEU A 549 -4.29 39.46 -13.95
N ARG A 550 -5.23 40.32 -14.37
CA ARG A 550 -5.11 41.79 -14.19
C ARG A 550 -5.26 42.21 -12.74
N GLU A 551 -6.11 41.54 -11.97
CA GLU A 551 -6.41 41.87 -10.57
C GLU A 551 -5.42 41.27 -9.56
N PHE A 552 -4.82 40.11 -9.86
CA PHE A 552 -3.98 39.34 -8.93
C PHE A 552 -2.71 38.78 -9.57
N ASP A 553 -1.56 39.28 -9.12
CA ASP A 553 -0.22 38.85 -9.55
C ASP A 553 0.26 37.59 -8.77
N SER A 554 -0.58 36.56 -8.71
CA SER A 554 -0.36 35.34 -7.91
C SER A 554 0.32 34.24 -8.73
N PRO A 555 1.41 33.60 -8.26
CA PRO A 555 2.06 32.50 -8.96
C PRO A 555 1.19 31.24 -9.04
N ALA A 556 0.25 31.03 -8.11
CA ALA A 556 -0.75 29.97 -8.22
C ALA A 556 -1.68 30.25 -9.40
N LEU A 557 -2.25 31.46 -9.46
CA LEU A 557 -3.19 31.84 -10.51
C LEU A 557 -2.55 31.80 -11.91
N LEU A 558 -1.28 32.16 -12.04
CA LEU A 558 -0.53 32.03 -13.29
C LEU A 558 -0.31 30.56 -13.69
N LEU A 559 -0.05 29.68 -12.72
CA LEU A 559 0.10 28.24 -12.97
C LEU A 559 -1.23 27.57 -13.37
N ASP A 560 -2.33 27.95 -12.74
CA ASP A 560 -3.67 27.50 -13.09
C ASP A 560 -4.14 28.10 -14.43
N ALA A 561 -3.77 29.35 -14.72
CA ALA A 561 -3.97 29.96 -16.04
C ALA A 561 -3.25 29.19 -17.16
N ALA A 562 -1.98 28.82 -16.95
CA ALA A 562 -1.23 28.05 -17.93
C ALA A 562 -1.87 26.68 -18.20
N ARG A 563 -2.34 25.99 -17.15
CA ARG A 563 -3.07 24.71 -17.29
C ARG A 563 -4.35 24.89 -18.10
N ALA A 564 -5.18 25.87 -17.75
CA ALA A 564 -6.42 26.13 -18.46
C ALA A 564 -6.16 26.45 -19.94
N LEU A 565 -5.16 27.30 -20.23
CA LEU A 565 -4.76 27.70 -21.58
C LEU A 565 -4.16 26.55 -22.40
N GLY A 566 -3.43 25.62 -21.78
CA GLY A 566 -2.84 24.46 -22.45
C GLY A 566 -3.79 23.26 -22.63
N ALA A 567 -4.85 23.15 -21.82
CA ALA A 567 -5.76 22.00 -21.85
C ALA A 567 -7.02 22.21 -22.72
N TRP A 568 -7.49 23.45 -22.92
CA TRP A 568 -8.82 23.74 -23.48
C TRP A 568 -8.84 24.65 -24.72
N PHE A 569 -7.67 25.04 -25.23
CA PHE A 569 -7.57 26.04 -26.30
C PHE A 569 -6.54 25.63 -27.36
N ASP A 570 -6.65 26.27 -28.53
CA ASP A 570 -5.81 26.09 -29.73
C ASP A 570 -4.30 26.05 -29.44
N PRO A 571 -3.43 25.64 -30.40
CA PRO A 571 -1.98 25.71 -30.25
C PRO A 571 -1.42 27.08 -29.79
N ALA A 572 -2.13 28.18 -30.08
CA ALA A 572 -1.82 29.52 -29.55
C ALA A 572 -2.01 29.63 -28.02
N GLY A 573 -3.00 28.92 -27.45
CA GLY A 573 -3.21 28.75 -26.01
C GLY A 573 -2.08 27.94 -25.35
N SER A 574 -1.65 26.84 -25.96
CA SER A 574 -0.48 26.07 -25.51
C SER A 574 0.82 26.91 -25.52
N SER A 575 1.05 27.70 -26.59
CA SER A 575 2.15 28.66 -26.66
C SER A 575 2.08 29.74 -25.57
N ALA A 576 0.88 30.27 -25.30
CA ALA A 576 0.66 31.21 -24.20
C ALA A 576 0.88 30.57 -22.82
N ALA A 577 0.48 29.32 -22.62
CA ALA A 577 0.71 28.54 -21.41
C ALA A 577 2.21 28.35 -21.13
N ALA A 578 3.00 27.97 -22.14
CA ALA A 578 4.45 27.85 -22.03
C ALA A 578 5.12 29.18 -21.63
N ALA A 579 4.71 30.29 -22.25
CA ALA A 579 5.22 31.63 -21.91
C ALA A 579 4.85 32.05 -20.47
N ILE A 580 3.65 31.70 -20.00
CA ILE A 580 3.23 31.96 -18.61
C ILE A 580 4.03 31.07 -17.63
N LEU A 581 4.29 29.81 -17.97
CA LEU A 581 5.12 28.91 -17.15
C LEU A 581 6.55 29.42 -17.00
N ASP A 582 7.15 30.01 -18.04
CA ASP A 582 8.45 30.68 -17.91
C ASP A 582 8.40 31.88 -16.95
N ASP A 583 7.33 32.66 -16.95
CA ASP A 583 7.13 33.76 -16.00
C ASP A 583 6.75 33.29 -14.59
N VAL A 584 6.28 32.05 -14.42
CA VAL A 584 6.11 31.36 -13.13
C VAL A 584 7.46 30.82 -12.61
N ARG A 585 8.25 30.16 -13.46
CA ARG A 585 9.59 29.62 -13.14
C ARG A 585 10.56 30.70 -12.62
N LYS A 586 10.43 31.95 -13.10
CA LYS A 586 11.22 33.12 -12.66
C LYS A 586 10.86 33.65 -11.26
N ARG A 587 9.78 33.18 -10.63
CA ARG A 587 9.26 33.70 -9.34
C ARG A 587 9.70 32.83 -8.17
N LYS A 588 9.65 33.39 -6.95
CA LYS A 588 9.78 32.61 -5.72
C LYS A 588 8.49 31.80 -5.49
N LEU A 589 8.53 30.53 -5.89
CA LEU A 589 7.43 29.57 -5.73
C LEU A 589 7.46 28.90 -4.35
N ALA A 590 6.28 28.65 -3.78
CA ALA A 590 6.13 27.77 -2.63
C ALA A 590 6.36 26.29 -3.01
N LEU A 591 6.59 25.41 -2.03
CA LEU A 591 7.02 24.02 -2.29
C LEU A 591 5.97 23.20 -3.07
N ASP A 592 4.68 23.43 -2.79
CA ASP A 592 3.54 22.89 -3.54
C ASP A 592 3.55 23.36 -5.00
N GLN A 593 3.78 24.65 -5.24
CA GLN A 593 3.86 25.26 -6.57
C GLN A 593 5.10 24.76 -7.34
N LYS A 594 6.25 24.61 -6.68
CA LYS A 594 7.46 24.02 -7.29
C LYS A 594 7.19 22.59 -7.77
N PHE A 595 6.60 21.75 -6.92
CA PHE A 595 6.23 20.36 -7.30
C PHE A 595 5.23 20.34 -8.45
N GLN A 596 4.24 21.23 -8.39
CA GLN A 596 3.20 21.36 -9.41
C GLN A 596 3.71 21.84 -10.78
N VAL A 597 4.74 22.68 -10.85
CA VAL A 597 5.44 23.02 -12.11
C VAL A 597 6.32 21.86 -12.55
N TYR A 598 7.08 21.23 -11.65
CA TYR A 598 7.91 20.06 -11.96
C TYR A 598 7.08 18.89 -12.55
N ALA A 599 5.91 18.62 -11.97
CA ALA A 599 5.00 17.57 -12.43
C ALA A 599 4.38 17.91 -13.80
N HIS A 600 4.09 19.18 -14.06
CA HIS A 600 3.66 19.65 -15.39
C HIS A 600 4.79 19.48 -16.42
N ASP A 601 5.99 19.97 -16.11
CA ASP A 601 7.16 19.92 -16.98
C ASP A 601 7.55 18.47 -17.31
N ARG A 602 7.45 17.55 -16.33
CA ARG A 602 7.70 16.13 -16.55
C ARG A 602 6.60 15.44 -17.37
N ALA A 603 5.33 15.77 -17.14
CA ALA A 603 4.23 15.25 -17.94
C ALA A 603 4.31 15.73 -19.40
N ALA A 604 4.64 17.01 -19.63
CA ALA A 604 4.84 17.58 -20.96
C ALA A 604 6.04 16.95 -21.69
N ALA A 605 7.14 16.67 -20.99
CA ALA A 605 8.28 15.94 -21.56
C ALA A 605 7.93 14.49 -21.93
N GLU A 606 7.16 13.80 -21.09
CA GLU A 606 6.67 12.44 -21.38
C GLU A 606 5.66 12.40 -22.54
N GLN A 607 4.82 13.44 -22.70
CA GLN A 607 3.93 13.60 -23.84
C GLN A 607 4.69 13.93 -25.14
N ALA A 608 5.68 14.83 -25.08
CA ALA A 608 6.51 15.18 -26.23
C ALA A 608 7.29 13.96 -26.76
N GLY A 609 7.87 13.16 -25.87
CA GLY A 609 8.56 11.91 -26.25
C GLY A 609 7.64 10.79 -26.75
N ALA A 610 6.33 10.87 -26.51
CA ALA A 610 5.35 9.93 -27.06
C ALA A 610 4.75 10.38 -28.40
N GLY A 611 4.88 11.67 -28.76
CA GLY A 611 4.25 12.26 -29.95
C GLY A 611 5.00 12.07 -31.27
N GLY A 612 6.17 11.43 -31.28
CA GLY A 612 7.00 11.26 -32.48
C GLY A 612 6.50 10.20 -33.46
N ASP A 613 5.97 9.08 -32.96
CA ASP A 613 5.76 7.85 -33.74
C ASP A 613 4.31 7.62 -34.21
N GLY A 614 3.45 8.63 -34.17
CA GLY A 614 2.02 8.58 -34.56
C GLY A 614 1.12 7.70 -33.67
N ASN A 615 1.69 6.74 -32.94
CA ASN A 615 1.00 5.87 -31.99
C ASN A 615 0.58 6.66 -30.74
N GLY A 616 -0.72 6.97 -30.65
CA GLY A 616 -1.29 7.85 -29.63
C GLY A 616 -0.89 7.47 -28.20
N ALA A 617 -0.37 8.48 -27.47
CA ALA A 617 0.21 8.46 -26.13
C ALA A 617 0.05 7.16 -25.29
N VAL A 618 0.83 6.13 -25.65
CA VAL A 618 1.01 4.90 -24.86
C VAL A 618 1.45 5.28 -23.45
N ASP A 619 0.81 4.73 -22.42
CA ASP A 619 0.99 5.25 -21.07
C ASP A 619 2.46 5.10 -20.64
N ALA A 620 3.14 6.15 -20.21
CA ALA A 620 4.57 6.07 -19.86
C ALA A 620 4.96 5.13 -18.67
N LEU A 621 4.04 4.34 -18.11
CA LEU A 621 4.36 3.10 -17.37
C LEU A 621 4.27 1.86 -18.29
N GLU A 622 3.20 1.75 -19.07
CA GLU A 622 3.05 0.78 -20.16
C GLU A 622 4.23 0.88 -21.14
N SER A 623 4.68 2.07 -21.54
CA SER A 623 5.86 2.24 -22.39
C SER A 623 7.18 1.84 -21.70
N ALA A 624 7.25 1.89 -20.36
CA ALA A 624 8.39 1.35 -19.62
C ALA A 624 8.36 -0.19 -19.54
N GLU A 625 7.17 -0.77 -19.40
CA GLU A 625 6.94 -2.21 -19.50
C GLU A 625 7.18 -2.72 -20.93
N LEU A 626 6.78 -1.95 -21.94
CA LEU A 626 6.92 -2.24 -23.37
C LEU A 626 8.36 -2.04 -23.86
N ARG A 627 9.10 -1.05 -23.35
CA ARG A 627 10.58 -1.00 -23.45
C ARG A 627 11.23 -2.21 -22.78
N GLY A 628 10.67 -2.70 -21.67
CA GLY A 628 11.10 -3.93 -21.00
C GLY A 628 10.85 -5.20 -21.84
N VAL A 629 9.66 -5.31 -22.45
CA VAL A 629 9.30 -6.41 -23.37
C VAL A 629 10.10 -6.31 -24.68
N SER A 630 10.36 -5.10 -25.20
CA SER A 630 11.22 -4.86 -26.36
C SER A 630 12.65 -5.31 -26.09
N ARG A 631 13.28 -4.83 -25.02
CA ARG A 631 14.63 -5.30 -24.59
C ARG A 631 14.66 -6.80 -24.28
N ALA A 632 13.55 -7.41 -23.88
CA ALA A 632 13.44 -8.86 -23.72
C ALA A 632 13.27 -9.60 -25.06
N ALA A 633 12.61 -8.99 -26.05
CA ALA A 633 12.43 -9.52 -27.40
C ALA A 633 13.75 -9.45 -28.19
N THR A 634 14.41 -8.29 -28.24
CA THR A 634 15.71 -8.12 -28.92
C THR A 634 16.79 -9.01 -28.30
N ALA A 635 16.89 -9.05 -26.96
CA ALA A 635 17.82 -9.95 -26.28
C ALA A 635 17.42 -11.45 -26.36
N ALA A 636 16.21 -11.79 -26.79
CA ALA A 636 15.84 -13.17 -27.12
C ALA A 636 16.16 -13.50 -28.59
N HIS A 637 15.89 -12.55 -29.50
CA HIS A 637 16.22 -12.61 -30.93
C HIS A 637 17.73 -12.80 -31.14
N LEU A 638 18.56 -11.92 -30.58
CA LEU A 638 20.02 -11.99 -30.68
C LEU A 638 20.59 -13.30 -30.09
N ARG A 639 20.00 -13.83 -29.01
CA ARG A 639 20.36 -15.17 -28.48
C ARG A 639 19.96 -16.30 -29.41
N SER A 640 18.84 -16.19 -30.12
CA SER A 640 18.46 -17.18 -31.13
C SER A 640 19.31 -17.09 -32.41
N LEU A 641 19.78 -15.90 -32.81
CA LEU A 641 20.77 -15.76 -33.89
C LEU A 641 22.09 -16.44 -33.52
N HIS A 642 22.66 -16.16 -32.35
CA HIS A 642 23.85 -16.86 -31.86
C HIS A 642 23.65 -18.39 -31.75
N ALA A 643 22.46 -18.85 -31.34
CA ALA A 643 22.16 -20.28 -31.28
C ALA A 643 22.02 -20.92 -32.68
N ALA A 644 21.47 -20.19 -33.67
CA ALA A 644 21.46 -20.62 -35.06
C ALA A 644 22.89 -20.72 -35.62
N ARG A 645 23.72 -19.70 -35.37
CA ARG A 645 25.14 -19.70 -35.72
C ARG A 645 25.85 -20.91 -35.13
N ALA A 646 25.62 -21.22 -33.84
CA ALA A 646 26.20 -22.38 -33.18
C ALA A 646 25.77 -23.73 -33.79
N VAL A 647 24.53 -23.85 -34.33
CA VAL A 647 24.10 -25.04 -35.09
C VAL A 647 24.87 -25.15 -36.41
N PHE A 648 24.94 -24.08 -37.20
CA PHE A 648 25.65 -24.11 -38.49
C PHE A 648 27.18 -24.28 -38.31
N GLU A 649 27.77 -23.69 -37.27
CA GLU A 649 29.17 -23.87 -36.92
C GLU A 649 29.47 -25.32 -36.50
N SER A 650 28.57 -25.95 -35.74
CA SER A 650 28.65 -27.37 -35.41
C SER A 650 28.56 -28.27 -36.66
N VAL A 651 27.78 -27.88 -37.68
CA VAL A 651 27.74 -28.57 -38.98
C VAL A 651 29.02 -28.33 -39.79
N ARG A 652 29.50 -27.09 -39.87
CA ARG A 652 30.70 -26.66 -40.62
C ARG A 652 31.96 -27.39 -40.13
N THR A 653 32.14 -27.44 -38.82
CA THR A 653 33.24 -28.16 -38.15
C THR A 653 33.11 -29.68 -38.29
N GLY A 654 31.88 -30.20 -38.34
CA GLY A 654 31.60 -31.65 -38.35
C GLY A 654 31.47 -32.25 -36.95
N ALA A 655 30.91 -31.49 -36.01
CA ALA A 655 30.77 -31.86 -34.61
C ALA A 655 29.93 -33.17 -34.42
N PRO A 656 30.20 -33.95 -33.36
CA PRO A 656 29.45 -35.16 -33.05
C PRO A 656 27.97 -34.88 -32.79
N ALA A 657 27.12 -35.86 -33.12
CA ALA A 657 25.65 -35.77 -33.02
C ALA A 657 25.10 -35.08 -31.74
N PRO A 658 25.53 -35.45 -30.51
CA PRO A 658 25.00 -34.81 -29.30
C PRO A 658 25.29 -33.31 -29.19
N LEU A 659 26.38 -32.80 -29.77
CA LEU A 659 26.66 -31.35 -29.75
C LEU A 659 25.76 -30.60 -30.73
N VAL A 660 25.56 -31.14 -31.94
CA VAL A 660 24.59 -30.57 -32.91
C VAL A 660 23.18 -30.59 -32.32
N ALA A 661 22.78 -31.69 -31.68
CA ALA A 661 21.49 -31.82 -31.01
C ALA A 661 21.33 -30.83 -29.83
N ALA A 662 22.39 -30.62 -29.04
CA ALA A 662 22.38 -29.64 -27.96
C ALA A 662 22.23 -28.19 -28.48
N ALA A 663 22.91 -27.83 -29.56
CA ALA A 663 22.78 -26.53 -30.22
C ALA A 663 21.37 -26.31 -30.81
N ILE A 664 20.76 -27.34 -31.40
CA ILE A 664 19.35 -27.29 -31.85
C ILE A 664 18.40 -27.08 -30.65
N GLY A 665 18.70 -27.71 -29.51
CA GLY A 665 17.95 -27.52 -28.26
C GLY A 665 18.01 -26.09 -27.72
N THR A 666 19.18 -25.44 -27.73
CA THR A 666 19.30 -24.04 -27.31
C THR A 666 18.63 -23.08 -28.30
N LEU A 667 18.73 -23.34 -29.61
CA LEU A 667 18.01 -22.60 -30.65
C LEU A 667 16.49 -22.65 -30.44
N ALA A 668 15.91 -23.84 -30.24
CA ALA A 668 14.48 -23.99 -30.00
C ALA A 668 14.01 -23.27 -28.72
N LEU A 669 14.81 -23.31 -27.65
CA LEU A 669 14.53 -22.60 -26.40
C LEU A 669 14.53 -21.07 -26.61
N HIS A 670 15.52 -20.52 -27.32
CA HIS A 670 15.59 -19.08 -27.58
C HIS A 670 14.54 -18.60 -28.58
N ARG A 671 14.30 -19.33 -29.69
CA ARG A 671 13.23 -19.06 -30.66
C ARG A 671 11.85 -19.00 -29.99
N SER A 672 11.50 -19.98 -29.15
CA SER A 672 10.21 -19.98 -28.43
C SER A 672 10.09 -18.87 -27.37
N THR A 673 11.22 -18.36 -26.88
CA THR A 673 11.25 -17.21 -25.95
C THR A 673 11.06 -15.89 -26.72
N ALA A 674 11.73 -15.73 -27.85
CA ALA A 674 11.60 -14.58 -28.74
C ALA A 674 10.17 -14.46 -29.32
N LEU A 675 9.60 -15.54 -29.86
CA LEU A 675 8.20 -15.59 -30.32
C LEU A 675 7.22 -15.11 -29.25
N ARG A 676 7.38 -15.58 -28.00
CA ARG A 676 6.51 -15.18 -26.88
C ARG A 676 6.70 -13.72 -26.45
N ALA A 677 7.89 -13.15 -26.65
CA ALA A 677 8.16 -11.74 -26.39
C ALA A 677 7.56 -10.86 -27.49
N TYR A 678 7.83 -11.16 -28.77
CA TYR A 678 7.24 -10.45 -29.92
C TYR A 678 5.70 -10.53 -29.93
N ALA A 679 5.09 -11.67 -29.66
CA ALA A 679 3.63 -11.80 -29.59
C ALA A 679 3.00 -10.87 -28.53
N ARG A 680 3.65 -10.68 -27.38
CA ARG A 680 3.21 -9.69 -26.36
C ARG A 680 3.42 -8.25 -26.82
N LEU A 681 4.53 -7.99 -27.51
CA LEU A 681 4.88 -6.67 -28.00
C LEU A 681 3.91 -6.21 -29.10
N LEU A 682 3.58 -7.10 -30.04
CA LEU A 682 2.60 -6.89 -31.11
C LEU A 682 1.17 -6.75 -30.56
N ALA A 683 0.81 -7.49 -29.52
CA ALA A 683 -0.49 -7.33 -28.86
C ALA A 683 -0.66 -5.95 -28.17
N ALA A 684 0.45 -5.30 -27.78
CA ALA A 684 0.44 -3.99 -27.13
C ALA A 684 0.72 -2.82 -28.11
N CYS A 685 1.50 -3.04 -29.16
CA CYS A 685 1.81 -2.07 -30.21
C CYS A 685 1.67 -2.68 -31.63
N PRO A 686 0.45 -3.02 -32.07
CA PRO A 686 0.20 -3.67 -33.36
C PRO A 686 0.51 -2.80 -34.58
N LYS A 687 0.79 -1.50 -34.39
CA LYS A 687 1.12 -0.52 -35.44
C LYS A 687 2.53 0.08 -35.30
N SER A 688 3.39 -0.48 -34.44
CA SER A 688 4.77 0.01 -34.31
C SER A 688 5.63 -0.52 -35.45
N LYS A 689 6.05 0.37 -36.34
CA LYS A 689 6.83 0.06 -37.55
C LYS A 689 8.15 -0.65 -37.21
N THR A 690 8.84 -0.22 -36.15
CA THR A 690 10.08 -0.83 -35.65
C THR A 690 9.86 -2.24 -35.07
N VAL A 691 8.78 -2.43 -34.30
CA VAL A 691 8.40 -3.75 -33.74
C VAL A 691 8.04 -4.75 -34.84
N LEU A 692 7.24 -4.33 -35.83
CA LEU A 692 6.85 -5.15 -36.97
C LEU A 692 8.06 -5.52 -37.83
N ARG A 693 8.94 -4.54 -38.17
CA ARG A 693 10.21 -4.80 -38.89
C ARG A 693 11.10 -5.79 -38.14
N GLY A 694 11.34 -5.58 -36.84
CA GLY A 694 12.13 -6.50 -36.01
C GLY A 694 11.53 -7.90 -35.85
N TYR A 695 10.20 -8.03 -35.94
CA TYR A 695 9.52 -9.34 -35.97
C TYR A 695 9.59 -10.02 -37.34
N ALA A 696 9.45 -9.26 -38.44
CA ALA A 696 9.64 -9.80 -39.79
C ALA A 696 11.06 -10.31 -40.00
N GLN A 697 12.06 -9.56 -39.53
CA GLN A 697 13.47 -9.97 -39.52
C GLN A 697 13.67 -11.29 -38.75
N PHE A 698 13.15 -11.38 -37.52
CA PHE A 698 13.15 -12.63 -36.75
C PHE A 698 12.47 -13.79 -37.48
N LEU A 699 11.34 -13.54 -38.15
CA LEU A 699 10.64 -14.55 -38.94
C LEU A 699 11.45 -15.03 -40.15
N MET A 700 12.20 -14.14 -40.81
CA MET A 700 13.11 -14.50 -41.90
C MET A 700 14.28 -15.35 -41.40
N THR A 701 15.03 -14.88 -40.41
CA THR A 701 16.37 -15.39 -40.11
C THR A 701 16.41 -16.48 -39.04
N VAL A 702 15.44 -16.48 -38.11
CA VAL A 702 15.35 -17.48 -37.02
C VAL A 702 14.18 -18.45 -37.21
N ASP A 703 13.03 -17.97 -37.66
CA ASP A 703 11.84 -18.83 -37.84
C ASP A 703 11.87 -19.60 -39.18
N GLY A 704 12.52 -19.03 -40.20
CA GLY A 704 12.60 -19.55 -41.57
C GLY A 704 11.34 -19.30 -42.40
N ASN A 705 10.48 -18.38 -41.98
CA ASN A 705 9.12 -18.19 -42.49
C ASN A 705 8.99 -16.89 -43.29
N ALA A 706 9.67 -16.84 -44.44
CA ALA A 706 9.68 -15.67 -45.33
C ALA A 706 8.27 -15.24 -45.78
N GLY A 707 7.32 -16.17 -45.92
CA GLY A 707 5.93 -15.85 -46.27
C GLY A 707 5.21 -15.05 -45.18
N LYS A 708 5.34 -15.44 -43.90
CA LYS A 708 4.80 -14.65 -42.79
C LYS A 708 5.57 -13.33 -42.59
N ALA A 709 6.88 -13.31 -42.83
CA ALA A 709 7.67 -12.09 -42.76
C ALA A 709 7.26 -11.05 -43.81
N ALA A 710 7.03 -11.46 -45.06
CA ALA A 710 6.56 -10.59 -46.12
C ALA A 710 5.21 -9.93 -45.78
N ALA A 711 4.24 -10.71 -45.30
CA ALA A 711 2.94 -10.18 -44.84
C ALA A 711 3.06 -9.24 -43.62
N VAL A 712 4.08 -9.40 -42.77
CA VAL A 712 4.36 -8.46 -41.68
C VAL A 712 5.00 -7.16 -42.18
N LEU A 713 5.81 -7.21 -43.24
CA LEU A 713 6.36 -6.00 -43.89
C LEU A 713 5.30 -5.25 -44.70
N GLU A 714 4.39 -5.96 -45.36
CA GLU A 714 3.22 -5.38 -46.05
C GLU A 714 2.36 -4.56 -45.07
N MET A 715 2.09 -5.08 -43.86
CA MET A 715 1.44 -4.32 -42.78
C MET A 715 2.24 -3.09 -42.29
N VAL A 716 3.56 -3.03 -42.49
CA VAL A 716 4.37 -1.83 -42.20
C VAL A 716 4.20 -0.79 -43.31
N GLU A 717 4.20 -1.22 -44.57
CA GLU A 717 3.99 -0.34 -45.72
C GLU A 717 2.57 0.26 -45.72
N GLU A 718 1.54 -0.52 -45.37
CA GLU A 718 0.19 -0.02 -45.10
C GLU A 718 0.16 1.01 -43.95
N ALA A 719 0.89 0.74 -42.86
CA ALA A 719 0.99 1.65 -41.72
C ALA A 719 1.80 2.93 -42.03
N GLU A 720 2.66 2.92 -43.04
CA GLU A 720 3.37 4.11 -43.56
C GLU A 720 2.50 4.91 -44.55
N GLY A 721 1.72 4.24 -45.41
CA GLY A 721 0.76 4.90 -46.31
C GLY A 721 -0.42 5.58 -45.59
N GLY A 722 -0.82 5.06 -44.42
CA GLY A 722 -1.99 5.53 -43.68
C GLY A 722 -1.88 6.94 -43.06
N GLU A 723 -0.67 7.47 -42.85
CA GLU A 723 -0.47 8.74 -42.12
C GLU A 723 -0.87 10.02 -42.88
N HIS A 724 -1.39 9.92 -44.10
CA HIS A 724 -1.86 11.07 -44.89
C HIS A 724 -3.36 11.06 -45.21
N VAL A 725 -4.12 10.05 -44.77
CA VAL A 725 -5.58 10.01 -44.94
C VAL A 725 -6.25 10.17 -43.57
N GLY A 726 -7.08 11.20 -43.42
CA GLY A 726 -7.64 11.61 -42.13
C GLY A 726 -8.43 10.51 -41.41
N SER A 727 -8.20 10.37 -40.10
CA SER A 727 -8.73 9.32 -39.21
C SER A 727 -10.22 9.01 -39.40
N GLY A 728 -10.52 7.98 -40.21
CA GLY A 728 -11.88 7.53 -40.52
C GLY A 728 -11.96 6.02 -40.72
N VAL A 729 -12.35 5.31 -39.64
CA VAL A 729 -12.87 3.92 -39.66
C VAL A 729 -11.96 2.85 -40.31
N LEU A 730 -11.01 2.32 -39.52
CA LEU A 730 -10.52 0.94 -39.67
C LEU A 730 -10.45 0.27 -38.28
N ARG A 731 -11.21 -0.81 -38.09
CA ARG A 731 -11.26 -1.57 -36.82
C ARG A 731 -11.39 -3.09 -37.04
N GLU A 732 -10.70 -3.61 -38.05
CA GLU A 732 -10.51 -5.05 -38.25
C GLU A 732 -9.01 -5.32 -38.32
N THR A 733 -8.46 -5.91 -37.25
CA THR A 733 -7.08 -6.42 -37.22
C THR A 733 -7.11 -7.91 -37.58
N PRO A 734 -6.36 -8.38 -38.58
CA PRO A 734 -6.42 -9.77 -39.03
C PRO A 734 -5.89 -10.75 -37.97
N ALA A 735 -6.48 -11.96 -37.92
CA ALA A 735 -6.28 -12.96 -36.86
C ALA A 735 -4.96 -13.75 -36.96
N ILE A 736 -3.85 -13.09 -37.30
CA ILE A 736 -2.56 -13.70 -37.68
C ILE A 736 -1.87 -14.49 -36.53
N VAL A 737 -2.33 -14.32 -35.28
CA VAL A 737 -1.65 -14.80 -34.07
C VAL A 737 -2.19 -16.14 -33.53
N GLU A 738 -3.42 -16.55 -33.82
CA GLU A 738 -4.05 -17.71 -33.12
C GLU A 738 -3.80 -19.10 -33.76
N GLU A 739 -3.54 -19.21 -35.06
CA GLU A 739 -3.37 -20.51 -35.75
C GLU A 739 -2.10 -21.31 -35.35
N GLY A 740 -1.36 -20.86 -34.34
CA GLY A 740 -0.08 -21.47 -33.93
C GLY A 740 -0.14 -22.49 -32.79
N GLY A 741 -1.30 -22.77 -32.17
CA GLY A 741 -1.31 -23.46 -30.86
C GLY A 741 -2.51 -24.30 -30.44
N ALA A 742 -3.55 -24.47 -31.27
CA ALA A 742 -4.75 -25.23 -30.89
C ALA A 742 -5.30 -26.07 -32.07
N GLU A 743 -4.74 -27.25 -32.28
CA GLU A 743 -5.32 -28.25 -33.18
C GLU A 743 -6.58 -28.87 -32.55
N ALA A 744 -7.69 -28.90 -33.30
CA ALA A 744 -9.01 -29.12 -32.72
C ALA A 744 -9.31 -30.60 -32.41
N VAL A 745 -9.61 -30.89 -31.14
CA VAL A 745 -10.31 -32.12 -30.72
C VAL A 745 -11.76 -31.74 -30.46
N GLY A 746 -12.68 -32.26 -31.29
CA GLY A 746 -14.08 -31.87 -31.26
C GLY A 746 -14.85 -32.33 -30.01
N GLU A 747 -15.83 -31.53 -29.58
CA GLU A 747 -16.73 -31.90 -28.49
C GLU A 747 -17.63 -33.09 -28.86
N ASN A 748 -17.62 -34.12 -28.02
CA ASN A 748 -18.77 -34.98 -27.78
C ASN A 748 -18.69 -35.57 -26.36
N GLY A 749 -19.84 -35.68 -25.70
CA GLY A 749 -19.92 -35.76 -24.24
C GLY A 749 -19.40 -37.06 -23.60
N GLY A 750 -18.98 -36.97 -22.32
CA GLY A 750 -18.58 -38.13 -21.51
C GLY A 750 -17.96 -37.76 -20.18
N MET A 751 -18.77 -37.39 -19.17
CA MET A 751 -18.28 -37.03 -17.83
C MET A 751 -17.93 -38.29 -17.01
N GLY A 752 -16.74 -38.85 -17.25
CA GLY A 752 -16.22 -40.04 -16.56
C GLY A 752 -14.78 -39.87 -16.09
N ALA A 753 -14.49 -40.26 -14.84
CA ALA A 753 -13.18 -40.05 -14.23
C ALA A 753 -12.14 -41.10 -14.69
N PHE A 754 -11.08 -40.65 -15.37
CA PHE A 754 -9.93 -41.51 -15.69
C PHE A 754 -8.59 -40.79 -15.44
N ARG A 755 -7.88 -41.17 -14.38
CA ARG A 755 -6.59 -40.58 -13.99
C ARG A 755 -5.43 -41.20 -14.77
N GLY A 756 -5.46 -41.07 -16.09
CA GLY A 756 -4.44 -41.60 -17.00
C GLY A 756 -3.07 -40.92 -16.82
N SER A 757 -2.01 -41.72 -16.69
CA SER A 757 -0.63 -41.23 -16.64
C SER A 757 -0.19 -40.73 -18.03
N PHE A 758 -0.12 -39.40 -18.22
CA PHE A 758 0.33 -38.80 -19.47
C PHE A 758 1.83 -38.99 -19.69
N ARG A 759 2.21 -40.11 -20.33
CA ARG A 759 3.58 -40.43 -20.70
C ARG A 759 3.80 -39.94 -22.15
N PRO A 760 4.57 -38.86 -22.40
CA PRO A 760 4.80 -38.40 -23.77
C PRO A 760 5.56 -39.45 -24.57
N GLY A 761 5.07 -39.73 -25.79
CA GLY A 761 5.71 -40.65 -26.72
C GLY A 761 6.94 -40.04 -27.37
N ASN A 762 8.09 -40.09 -26.69
CA ASN A 762 9.35 -39.48 -27.15
C ASN A 762 9.83 -39.96 -28.54
N THR A 763 9.30 -41.07 -29.07
CA THR A 763 9.67 -41.63 -30.38
C THR A 763 9.39 -40.68 -31.54
N ALA A 764 8.23 -40.02 -31.58
CA ALA A 764 7.88 -39.12 -32.69
C ALA A 764 8.82 -37.90 -32.75
N MET A 765 9.17 -37.33 -31.59
CA MET A 765 10.11 -36.21 -31.51
C MET A 765 11.56 -36.66 -31.78
N SER A 766 11.93 -37.89 -31.39
CA SER A 766 13.20 -38.51 -31.79
C SER A 766 13.30 -38.63 -33.31
N ASP A 767 12.32 -39.28 -33.95
CA ASP A 767 12.29 -39.48 -35.41
C ASP A 767 12.38 -38.16 -36.19
N GLN A 768 11.70 -37.11 -35.72
CA GLN A 768 11.79 -35.79 -36.32
C GLN A 768 13.17 -35.15 -36.11
N SER A 769 13.74 -35.26 -34.91
CA SER A 769 15.11 -34.77 -34.62
C SER A 769 16.17 -35.52 -35.44
N ASP A 770 16.03 -36.84 -35.63
CA ASP A 770 16.94 -37.67 -36.41
C ASP A 770 16.83 -37.39 -37.92
N ARG A 771 15.65 -36.97 -38.40
CA ARG A 771 15.48 -36.46 -39.78
C ARG A 771 16.16 -35.09 -39.95
N VAL A 772 15.98 -34.17 -39.00
CA VAL A 772 16.64 -32.85 -39.01
C VAL A 772 18.17 -33.00 -38.91
N LEU A 773 18.69 -33.85 -38.03
CA LEU A 773 20.12 -34.14 -37.93
C LEU A 773 20.69 -34.80 -39.20
N ARG A 774 19.91 -35.62 -39.92
CA ARG A 774 20.30 -36.14 -41.24
C ARG A 774 20.33 -35.04 -42.31
N ALA A 775 19.32 -34.17 -42.35
CA ALA A 775 19.28 -33.05 -43.29
C ALA A 775 20.45 -32.07 -43.05
N LEU A 776 20.70 -31.67 -41.80
CA LEU A 776 21.82 -30.82 -41.41
C LEU A 776 23.19 -31.46 -41.72
N ARG A 777 23.30 -32.79 -41.69
CA ARG A 777 24.51 -33.51 -42.13
C ARG A 777 24.67 -33.63 -43.65
N SER A 778 23.61 -33.41 -44.43
CA SER A 778 23.67 -33.35 -45.89
C SER A 778 24.02 -31.96 -46.44
N LEU A 779 24.02 -30.91 -45.60
CA LEU A 779 24.58 -29.61 -45.96
C LEU A 779 26.08 -29.75 -46.23
N SER A 780 26.53 -29.17 -47.35
CA SER A 780 27.95 -29.11 -47.67
C SER A 780 28.66 -28.13 -46.73
N LYS A 781 29.94 -28.39 -46.40
CA LYS A 781 30.74 -27.48 -45.57
C LYS A 781 30.77 -26.03 -46.11
N PRO A 782 30.84 -25.77 -47.42
CA PRO A 782 30.70 -24.42 -47.98
C PRO A 782 29.34 -23.77 -47.69
N ALA A 783 28.23 -24.51 -47.80
CA ALA A 783 26.90 -23.98 -47.49
C ALA A 783 26.74 -23.67 -46.00
N ALA A 784 27.27 -24.53 -45.12
CA ALA A 784 27.31 -24.27 -43.68
C ALA A 784 28.21 -23.07 -43.32
N ALA A 785 29.32 -22.86 -44.04
CA ALA A 785 30.17 -21.68 -43.88
C ALA A 785 29.47 -20.39 -44.31
N ALA A 786 28.80 -20.39 -45.47
CA ALA A 786 28.02 -19.25 -45.94
C ALA A 786 26.83 -18.91 -45.01
N ALA A 787 26.21 -19.92 -44.39
CA ALA A 787 25.18 -19.71 -43.37
C ALA A 787 25.74 -19.11 -42.07
N VAL A 788 27.00 -19.43 -41.69
CA VAL A 788 27.67 -18.78 -40.55
C VAL A 788 28.01 -17.33 -40.87
N THR A 789 28.57 -17.02 -42.06
CA THR A 789 28.91 -15.62 -42.41
C THR A 789 27.67 -14.75 -42.53
N ALA A 790 26.60 -15.22 -43.19
CA ALA A 790 25.34 -14.49 -43.28
C ALA A 790 24.67 -14.28 -41.91
N LEU A 791 24.84 -15.20 -40.96
CA LEU A 791 24.36 -15.01 -39.59
C LEU A 791 25.27 -14.08 -38.77
N ASP A 792 26.57 -14.01 -39.05
CA ASP A 792 27.47 -13.05 -38.41
C ASP A 792 27.20 -11.62 -38.91
N GLU A 793 26.99 -11.44 -40.22
CA GLU A 793 26.52 -10.18 -40.83
C GLU A 793 25.17 -9.74 -40.22
N GLU A 794 24.21 -10.66 -40.06
CA GLU A 794 22.91 -10.39 -39.45
C GLU A 794 23.01 -10.09 -37.94
N ILE A 795 23.94 -10.75 -37.21
CA ILE A 795 24.20 -10.48 -35.79
C ILE A 795 24.81 -9.09 -35.61
N GLU A 796 25.74 -8.70 -36.47
CA GLU A 796 26.39 -7.37 -36.45
C GLU A 796 25.38 -6.28 -36.79
N ALA A 797 24.64 -6.42 -37.90
CA ALA A 797 23.59 -5.47 -38.30
C ALA A 797 22.45 -5.36 -37.26
N PHE A 798 22.03 -6.47 -36.64
CA PHE A 798 21.02 -6.42 -35.56
C PHE A 798 21.59 -5.82 -34.26
N ALA A 799 22.87 -6.04 -33.96
CA ALA A 799 23.54 -5.38 -32.84
C ALA A 799 23.59 -3.86 -33.06
N GLU A 800 24.11 -3.40 -34.19
CA GLU A 800 24.15 -1.98 -34.59
C GLU A 800 22.78 -1.31 -34.47
N LEU A 801 21.73 -1.94 -35.04
CA LEU A 801 20.35 -1.44 -34.92
C LEU A 801 19.91 -1.31 -33.46
N THR A 802 20.23 -2.28 -32.59
CA THR A 802 19.84 -2.22 -31.17
C THR A 802 20.69 -1.30 -30.30
N GLU A 803 21.93 -0.98 -30.70
CA GLU A 803 22.76 0.01 -30.02
C GLU A 803 22.38 1.44 -30.46
N ALA A 804 22.10 1.67 -31.76
CA ALA A 804 21.61 2.95 -32.27
C ALA A 804 20.27 3.40 -31.64
N ASP A 805 19.29 2.48 -31.55
CA ASP A 805 18.00 2.69 -30.85
C ASP A 805 18.17 2.96 -29.33
N SER A 806 19.37 2.74 -28.78
CA SER A 806 19.68 2.93 -27.36
C SER A 806 20.44 4.24 -27.07
N ASP A 807 21.24 4.74 -28.01
CA ASP A 807 22.04 5.95 -27.84
C ASP A 807 21.26 7.25 -28.18
N GLU A 808 20.30 7.23 -29.10
CA GLU A 808 19.61 8.45 -29.58
C GLU A 808 18.60 9.07 -28.57
N HIS A 809 18.55 8.60 -27.31
CA HIS A 809 17.56 9.08 -26.32
C HIS A 809 18.04 9.28 -24.88
N ASP A 810 19.31 9.05 -24.55
CA ASP A 810 19.88 9.24 -23.20
C ASP A 810 21.20 10.07 -23.24
N ASP A 811 21.10 11.29 -23.78
CA ASP A 811 22.17 12.32 -23.90
C ASP A 811 22.68 12.87 -22.52
N ASN A 812 22.78 12.02 -21.49
CA ASN A 812 23.21 12.37 -20.13
C ASN A 812 23.68 11.15 -19.29
N GLY A 813 24.45 10.21 -19.87
CA GLY A 813 25.17 9.19 -19.09
C GLY A 813 26.11 8.31 -19.92
N PRO A 814 27.32 7.98 -19.45
CA PRO A 814 28.24 7.13 -20.20
C PRO A 814 27.74 5.69 -20.26
N THR A 815 27.58 5.18 -21.48
CA THR A 815 27.16 3.82 -21.80
C THR A 815 28.28 2.80 -21.56
N ALA A 816 27.91 1.51 -21.53
CA ALA A 816 28.84 0.39 -21.42
C ALA A 816 28.26 -0.81 -22.17
N SER A 817 28.90 -1.19 -23.27
CA SER A 817 28.48 -2.26 -24.18
C SER A 817 28.65 -3.66 -23.58
N THR A 818 28.09 -4.69 -24.24
CA THR A 818 27.92 -6.03 -23.67
C THR A 818 28.36 -7.17 -24.60
N ALA A 819 29.66 -7.39 -24.72
CA ALA A 819 30.26 -8.63 -25.25
C ALA A 819 31.54 -8.98 -24.45
N GLY A 820 31.96 -10.25 -24.33
CA GLY A 820 31.31 -11.50 -24.69
C GLY A 820 31.71 -12.62 -23.71
N ILE A 821 31.05 -13.79 -23.78
CA ILE A 821 31.42 -14.98 -22.99
C ILE A 821 31.76 -16.10 -23.96
N ASP A 822 33.07 -16.34 -24.14
CA ASP A 822 33.56 -17.59 -24.73
C ASP A 822 34.04 -18.55 -23.65
N ALA A 823 33.61 -19.81 -23.75
CA ALA A 823 33.92 -20.87 -22.80
C ALA A 823 34.32 -22.15 -23.55
N THR A 824 35.58 -22.21 -23.97
CA THR A 824 36.15 -23.38 -24.66
C THR A 824 36.43 -24.53 -23.68
N SER A 825 35.43 -25.40 -23.50
CA SER A 825 35.57 -26.63 -22.71
C SER A 825 36.30 -27.73 -23.48
N ALA A 826 37.63 -27.76 -23.38
CA ALA A 826 38.45 -28.85 -23.91
C ALA A 826 38.53 -30.03 -22.91
N ALA A 827 37.74 -31.08 -23.15
CA ALA A 827 37.84 -32.35 -22.43
C ALA A 827 38.61 -33.38 -23.26
N GLY A 828 39.85 -33.69 -22.85
CA GLY A 828 40.69 -34.72 -23.48
C GLY A 828 40.99 -35.86 -22.51
N THR A 829 40.67 -37.09 -22.90
CA THR A 829 40.91 -38.31 -22.11
C THR A 829 41.72 -39.34 -22.89
N THR A 830 42.87 -39.73 -22.35
CA THR A 830 43.62 -40.95 -22.72
C THR A 830 44.49 -41.43 -21.53
N PRO A 831 44.94 -42.71 -21.50
CA PRO A 831 45.27 -43.37 -20.22
C PRO A 831 46.74 -43.80 -20.01
N ALA A 832 47.01 -44.18 -18.76
CA ALA A 832 47.94 -45.22 -18.27
C ALA A 832 49.44 -44.93 -18.00
N ASP A 833 49.88 -45.56 -16.90
CA ASP A 833 51.20 -46.13 -16.54
C ASP A 833 52.41 -45.35 -15.95
N ALA A 834 53.13 -46.11 -15.11
CA ALA A 834 54.53 -46.02 -14.67
C ALA A 834 55.01 -44.94 -13.66
N THR A 835 54.98 -45.33 -12.38
CA THR A 835 56.10 -45.27 -11.39
C THR A 835 57.16 -44.14 -11.44
N GLY A 836 57.29 -43.36 -10.34
CA GLY A 836 58.47 -42.50 -10.07
C GLY A 836 58.48 -41.94 -8.63
N ALA A 837 59.65 -41.88 -7.98
CA ALA A 837 59.77 -41.65 -6.54
C ALA A 837 60.30 -40.26 -6.11
N GLY A 838 59.84 -39.77 -4.94
CA GLY A 838 60.61 -38.89 -4.03
C GLY A 838 60.40 -37.36 -4.12
N GLY A 839 60.75 -36.64 -3.04
CA GLY A 839 61.13 -35.21 -3.13
C GLY A 839 60.27 -34.14 -2.42
N THR A 840 60.19 -34.19 -1.09
CA THR A 840 60.23 -33.02 -0.16
C THR A 840 59.70 -31.61 -0.54
N THR A 841 58.71 -31.15 0.27
CA THR A 841 58.55 -29.78 0.83
C THR A 841 58.33 -28.54 -0.06
N GLY A 842 57.15 -27.90 0.08
CA GLY A 842 56.90 -26.50 -0.32
C GLY A 842 55.44 -26.04 -0.09
N PRO A 843 55.16 -25.00 0.75
CA PRO A 843 53.78 -24.62 1.10
C PRO A 843 53.13 -23.65 0.10
N GLY A 844 52.54 -24.18 -0.97
CA GLY A 844 51.85 -23.39 -1.99
C GLY A 844 50.48 -22.83 -1.56
N ASP A 845 50.36 -21.51 -1.61
CA ASP A 845 49.06 -20.82 -1.57
C ASP A 845 48.37 -20.83 -2.95
N GLY A 846 47.21 -20.18 -3.11
CA GLY A 846 46.60 -20.10 -4.44
C GLY A 846 45.18 -19.52 -4.46
N ALA A 847 44.90 -18.74 -5.50
CA ALA A 847 43.60 -18.15 -5.72
C ALA A 847 42.63 -19.18 -6.33
N GLY A 848 41.50 -19.43 -5.66
CA GLY A 848 40.27 -19.72 -6.41
C GLY A 848 39.84 -18.46 -7.18
N PRO A 849 39.03 -18.59 -8.25
CA PRO A 849 38.62 -17.46 -9.08
C PRO A 849 38.07 -16.34 -8.18
N ARG A 850 38.65 -15.13 -8.28
CA ARG A 850 38.34 -13.99 -7.40
C ARG A 850 36.94 -13.46 -7.75
N ALA A 851 35.91 -14.15 -7.23
CA ALA A 851 34.50 -13.78 -7.38
C ALA A 851 34.34 -12.27 -7.21
N SER A 852 33.83 -11.62 -8.26
CA SER A 852 33.98 -10.17 -8.47
C SER A 852 33.42 -9.37 -7.29
N PRO A 853 33.95 -8.16 -6.99
CA PRO A 853 33.50 -7.38 -5.84
C PRO A 853 31.99 -7.13 -5.82
N ARG A 854 31.35 -6.98 -7.01
CA ARG A 854 29.88 -6.94 -7.17
C ARG A 854 29.21 -8.21 -6.62
N THR A 855 29.66 -9.42 -6.96
CA THR A 855 29.07 -10.67 -6.43
C THR A 855 29.26 -10.84 -4.93
N ARG A 856 30.40 -10.38 -4.37
CA ARG A 856 30.64 -10.37 -2.92
C ARG A 856 29.68 -9.44 -2.18
N MET A 857 29.42 -8.26 -2.75
CA MET A 857 28.49 -7.29 -2.18
C MET A 857 27.03 -7.78 -2.29
N ALA A 858 26.65 -8.37 -3.44
CA ALA A 858 25.35 -9.01 -3.62
C ALA A 858 25.11 -10.14 -2.60
N ARG A 859 26.09 -11.03 -2.38
CA ARG A 859 26.00 -12.09 -1.35
C ARG A 859 25.82 -11.52 0.06
N LYS A 860 26.48 -10.39 0.39
CA LYS A 860 26.29 -9.72 1.70
C LYS A 860 24.88 -9.12 1.84
N VAL A 861 24.33 -8.51 0.80
CA VAL A 861 22.96 -7.97 0.81
C VAL A 861 21.93 -9.09 0.91
N VAL A 862 22.10 -10.19 0.17
CA VAL A 862 21.22 -11.37 0.27
C VAL A 862 21.32 -12.01 1.66
N ALA A 863 22.52 -12.17 2.22
CA ALA A 863 22.68 -12.68 3.58
C ALA A 863 22.04 -11.77 4.64
N ALA A 864 22.11 -10.45 4.48
CA ALA A 864 21.42 -9.51 5.36
C ALA A 864 19.88 -9.61 5.23
N ALA A 865 19.36 -9.72 4.00
CA ALA A 865 17.92 -9.90 3.76
C ALA A 865 17.39 -11.23 4.31
N VAL A 866 18.16 -12.32 4.17
CA VAL A 866 17.85 -13.62 4.80
C VAL A 866 17.92 -13.52 6.32
N GLY A 867 18.92 -12.82 6.87
CA GLY A 867 19.02 -12.56 8.32
C GLY A 867 17.79 -11.82 8.88
N VAL A 868 17.34 -10.75 8.20
CA VAL A 868 16.10 -10.05 8.56
C VAL A 868 14.89 -10.99 8.45
N ALA A 869 14.75 -11.74 7.35
CA ALA A 869 13.62 -12.66 7.16
C ALA A 869 13.58 -13.77 8.23
N VAL A 870 14.74 -14.30 8.65
CA VAL A 870 14.84 -15.28 9.76
C VAL A 870 14.43 -14.65 11.08
N VAL A 871 14.88 -13.43 11.40
CA VAL A 871 14.48 -12.75 12.64
C VAL A 871 12.98 -12.42 12.64
N THR A 872 12.42 -11.98 11.51
CA THR A 872 10.96 -11.80 11.35
C THR A 872 10.20 -13.12 11.52
N ALA A 873 10.70 -14.24 10.97
CA ALA A 873 10.10 -15.55 11.16
C ALA A 873 10.15 -16.00 12.63
N VAL A 874 11.23 -15.72 13.36
CA VAL A 874 11.33 -15.96 14.81
C VAL A 874 10.33 -15.08 15.59
N MET A 875 10.16 -13.81 15.21
CA MET A 875 9.15 -12.93 15.81
C MET A 875 7.71 -13.46 15.61
N PHE A 876 7.40 -14.12 14.50
CA PHE A 876 6.10 -14.80 14.30
C PHE A 876 6.04 -16.18 14.98
N ALA A 877 7.17 -16.86 15.18
CA ALA A 877 7.21 -18.14 15.87
C ALA A 877 6.85 -18.05 17.36
N PHE A 878 7.24 -16.98 18.06
CA PHE A 878 6.91 -16.80 19.49
C PHE A 878 5.39 -16.72 19.77
N PRO A 879 4.59 -15.90 19.06
CA PRO A 879 3.13 -15.95 19.13
C PRO A 879 2.55 -17.32 18.77
N LEU A 880 3.12 -18.02 17.78
CA LEU A 880 2.66 -19.36 17.39
C LEU A 880 2.99 -20.44 18.45
N MET A 881 3.99 -20.24 19.30
CA MET A 881 4.23 -21.07 20.49
C MET A 881 3.14 -20.84 21.56
N CYS A 882 2.52 -19.64 21.59
CA CYS A 882 1.43 -19.32 22.52
C CYS A 882 0.10 -20.03 22.21
N ASN A 883 -0.02 -20.73 21.07
CA ASN A 883 -1.20 -21.55 20.73
C ASN A 883 -1.51 -22.68 21.75
N GLY A 884 -0.61 -22.94 22.72
CA GLY A 884 -0.90 -23.77 23.88
C GLY A 884 -1.82 -23.13 24.92
N VAL A 885 -1.84 -21.79 25.01
CA VAL A 885 -2.53 -21.02 26.06
C VAL A 885 -4.05 -21.19 25.98
N ASP A 886 -4.66 -21.15 24.80
CA ASP A 886 -6.12 -21.34 24.64
C ASP A 886 -6.58 -22.69 25.21
N ARG A 887 -5.76 -23.74 25.05
CA ARG A 887 -6.05 -25.08 25.58
C ARG A 887 -5.87 -25.14 27.09
N ASP A 888 -4.89 -24.44 27.63
CA ASP A 888 -4.66 -24.38 29.08
C ASP A 888 -5.71 -23.50 29.79
N LEU A 889 -6.23 -22.47 29.10
CA LEU A 889 -7.40 -21.71 29.53
C LEU A 889 -8.68 -22.55 29.51
N GLN A 890 -8.86 -23.42 28.50
CA GLN A 890 -9.96 -24.39 28.47
C GLN A 890 -9.88 -25.40 29.63
N LEU A 891 -8.68 -25.81 30.06
CA LEU A 891 -8.52 -26.65 31.26
C LEU A 891 -8.95 -25.92 32.55
N ILE A 892 -8.66 -24.63 32.69
CA ILE A 892 -9.15 -23.80 33.82
C ILE A 892 -10.68 -23.72 33.78
N VAL A 893 -11.29 -23.41 32.63
CA VAL A 893 -12.76 -23.35 32.48
C VAL A 893 -13.42 -24.68 32.81
N GLN A 894 -12.85 -25.81 32.37
CA GLN A 894 -13.36 -27.15 32.71
C GLN A 894 -13.19 -27.47 34.20
N SER A 895 -12.06 -27.09 34.82
CA SER A 895 -11.81 -27.30 36.25
C SER A 895 -12.82 -26.56 37.12
N ASN A 896 -13.10 -25.29 36.79
CA ASN A 896 -14.11 -24.47 37.44
C ASN A 896 -15.53 -25.03 37.22
N ALA A 897 -15.87 -25.46 35.99
CA ALA A 897 -17.15 -26.11 35.71
C ALA A 897 -17.36 -27.40 36.54
N ARG A 898 -16.30 -28.19 36.78
CA ARG A 898 -16.34 -29.34 37.70
C ARG A 898 -16.63 -28.90 39.14
N GLN A 899 -16.06 -27.79 39.62
CA GLN A 899 -16.36 -27.25 40.95
C GLN A 899 -17.84 -26.85 41.06
N GLN A 900 -18.33 -26.07 40.10
CA GLN A 900 -19.73 -25.66 40.05
C GLN A 900 -20.69 -26.86 40.07
N GLN A 901 -20.39 -27.93 39.32
CA GLN A 901 -21.20 -29.14 39.31
C GLN A 901 -21.17 -29.92 40.65
N VAL A 902 -20.06 -29.93 41.39
CA VAL A 902 -20.01 -30.48 42.76
C VAL A 902 -20.87 -29.66 43.71
N GLN A 903 -20.81 -28.33 43.61
CA GLN A 903 -21.61 -27.42 44.45
C GLN A 903 -23.12 -27.54 44.15
N VAL A 904 -23.52 -27.54 42.86
CA VAL A 904 -24.90 -27.77 42.43
C VAL A 904 -25.41 -29.14 42.90
N THR A 905 -24.63 -30.21 42.72
CA THR A 905 -24.99 -31.54 43.22
C THR A 905 -25.19 -31.53 44.74
N THR A 906 -24.32 -30.83 45.48
CA THR A 906 -24.39 -30.75 46.95
C THR A 906 -25.61 -29.94 47.44
N LEU A 907 -26.06 -28.94 46.68
CA LEU A 907 -27.29 -28.19 46.95
C LEU A 907 -28.52 -29.06 46.68
N LEU A 908 -28.62 -29.68 45.51
CA LEU A 908 -29.74 -30.57 45.15
C LEU A 908 -29.84 -31.78 46.09
N VAL A 909 -28.72 -32.33 46.57
CA VAL A 909 -28.71 -33.39 47.60
C VAL A 909 -29.29 -32.93 48.94
N ARG A 910 -29.13 -31.64 49.31
CA ARG A 910 -29.77 -31.08 50.52
C ARG A 910 -31.26 -30.86 50.30
N GLU A 911 -31.64 -30.33 49.15
CA GLU A 911 -33.03 -30.08 48.75
C GLU A 911 -33.84 -31.38 48.67
N MET A 912 -33.27 -32.44 48.09
CA MET A 912 -33.86 -33.79 48.04
C MET A 912 -34.16 -34.41 49.42
N LEU A 913 -33.39 -34.04 50.47
CA LEU A 913 -33.52 -34.60 51.82
C LEU A 913 -34.31 -33.71 52.80
N ALA A 914 -34.48 -32.43 52.47
CA ALA A 914 -35.34 -31.48 53.16
C ALA A 914 -36.26 -30.74 52.17
N PRO A 915 -37.08 -31.47 51.38
CA PRO A 915 -37.90 -30.88 50.33
C PRO A 915 -38.97 -29.95 50.93
N GLU A 916 -39.16 -28.77 50.34
CA GLU A 916 -40.17 -27.83 50.82
C GLU A 916 -41.57 -28.40 50.55
N PRO A 917 -42.41 -28.65 51.58
CA PRO A 917 -43.60 -29.50 51.49
C PRO A 917 -44.77 -28.89 50.70
N LEU A 918 -44.56 -27.73 50.07
CA LEU A 918 -45.53 -26.99 49.27
C LEU A 918 -45.24 -27.04 47.76
N PHE A 919 -44.01 -27.39 47.34
CA PHE A 919 -43.56 -27.16 45.96
C PHE A 919 -42.80 -28.32 45.29
N ALA A 920 -42.11 -29.18 46.05
CA ALA A 920 -41.26 -30.23 45.48
C ALA A 920 -41.97 -31.59 45.33
N ASP A 921 -41.99 -32.15 44.12
CA ASP A 921 -42.25 -33.57 43.88
C ASP A 921 -40.93 -34.34 44.05
N PRO A 922 -40.81 -35.26 45.02
CA PRO A 922 -39.55 -35.96 45.30
C PRO A 922 -39.06 -36.82 44.12
N ALA A 923 -39.93 -37.21 43.17
CA ALA A 923 -39.50 -37.89 41.95
C ALA A 923 -38.78 -36.95 40.97
N ASN A 924 -39.04 -35.63 41.04
CA ASN A 924 -38.33 -34.62 40.26
C ASN A 924 -36.99 -34.25 40.91
N GLU A 925 -36.92 -34.15 42.25
CA GLU A 925 -35.64 -33.92 42.95
C GLU A 925 -34.65 -35.08 42.73
N ILE A 926 -35.13 -36.32 42.87
CA ILE A 926 -34.33 -37.52 42.55
C ILE A 926 -33.88 -37.51 41.08
N ARG A 927 -34.66 -36.95 40.15
CA ARG A 927 -34.25 -36.78 38.74
C ARG A 927 -33.23 -35.66 38.57
N ALA A 928 -33.37 -34.54 39.28
CA ALA A 928 -32.45 -33.40 39.24
C ALA A 928 -31.05 -33.79 39.75
N VAL A 929 -30.96 -34.47 40.90
CA VAL A 929 -29.67 -34.97 41.43
C VAL A 929 -29.03 -35.98 40.47
N ARG A 930 -29.82 -36.88 39.85
CA ARG A 930 -29.30 -37.82 38.83
C ARG A 930 -28.76 -37.10 37.59
N SER A 931 -29.38 -36.01 37.16
CA SER A 931 -28.87 -35.19 36.05
C SER A 931 -27.56 -34.51 36.43
N ALA A 932 -27.50 -33.85 37.59
CA ALA A 932 -26.28 -33.18 38.07
C ALA A 932 -25.11 -34.16 38.25
N LEU A 933 -25.36 -35.38 38.74
CA LEU A 933 -24.36 -36.44 38.83
C LEU A 933 -23.87 -36.91 37.46
N TYR A 934 -24.74 -37.01 36.46
CA TYR A 934 -24.36 -37.36 35.09
C TYR A 934 -23.51 -36.26 34.45
N ASP A 935 -23.90 -34.99 34.59
CA ASP A 935 -23.13 -33.86 34.05
C ASP A 935 -21.79 -33.68 34.77
N LEU A 936 -21.74 -33.88 36.10
CA LEU A 936 -20.49 -33.93 36.86
C LEU A 936 -19.57 -35.07 36.38
N ALA A 937 -20.11 -36.27 36.17
CA ALA A 937 -19.35 -37.42 35.64
C ALA A 937 -18.84 -37.16 34.20
N ARG A 938 -19.62 -36.45 33.38
CA ARG A 938 -19.25 -36.05 32.01
C ARG A 938 -18.13 -34.98 32.01
N VAL A 939 -18.23 -33.95 32.84
CA VAL A 939 -17.17 -32.92 32.97
C VAL A 939 -15.90 -33.52 33.58
N HIS A 940 -16.05 -34.36 34.61
CA HIS A 940 -14.92 -35.07 35.23
C HIS A 940 -14.22 -36.02 34.25
N SER A 941 -14.97 -36.82 33.48
CA SER A 941 -14.35 -37.72 32.49
C SER A 941 -13.67 -36.96 31.34
N ALA A 942 -14.23 -35.83 30.87
CA ALA A 942 -13.55 -34.95 29.92
C ALA A 942 -12.21 -34.43 30.45
N LEU A 943 -12.19 -33.95 31.70
CA LEU A 943 -10.96 -33.53 32.42
C LEU A 943 -9.95 -34.68 32.62
N VAL A 944 -10.42 -35.91 32.86
CA VAL A 944 -9.54 -37.08 33.03
C VAL A 944 -8.98 -37.56 31.69
N VAL A 945 -9.73 -37.50 30.60
CA VAL A 945 -9.22 -37.82 29.25
C VAL A 945 -8.21 -36.78 28.77
N SER A 946 -8.42 -35.48 29.07
CA SER A 946 -7.41 -34.43 28.84
C SER A 946 -6.27 -34.43 29.88
N SER A 947 -6.37 -35.24 30.95
CA SER A 947 -5.41 -35.20 32.06
C SER A 947 -4.01 -35.70 31.74
N THR A 948 -3.77 -36.31 30.58
CA THR A 948 -2.40 -36.59 30.11
C THR A 948 -1.53 -35.32 30.03
N ARG A 949 -2.15 -34.13 29.89
CA ARG A 949 -1.49 -32.82 30.03
C ARG A 949 -1.66 -32.22 31.44
N LEU A 950 -2.88 -32.21 31.99
CA LEU A 950 -3.14 -31.59 33.31
C LEU A 950 -2.38 -32.27 34.47
N ALA A 951 -2.32 -33.60 34.48
CA ALA A 951 -1.56 -34.39 35.46
C ALA A 951 -0.05 -34.43 35.17
N ALA A 952 0.39 -34.10 33.95
CA ALA A 952 1.80 -33.89 33.66
C ALA A 952 2.28 -32.50 34.13
N LEU A 953 1.40 -31.48 34.06
CA LEU A 953 1.67 -30.13 34.58
C LEU A 953 1.63 -30.08 36.11
N LEU A 954 0.60 -30.68 36.74
CA LEU A 954 0.33 -30.56 38.19
C LEU A 954 0.05 -31.92 38.87
N PRO A 955 0.95 -32.92 38.77
CA PRO A 955 0.73 -34.28 39.31
C PRO A 955 0.40 -34.29 40.81
N ALA A 956 1.04 -33.40 41.58
CA ALA A 956 0.88 -33.24 43.04
C ALA A 956 -0.52 -32.76 43.46
N LEU A 957 -1.32 -32.21 42.53
CA LEU A 957 -2.66 -31.70 42.81
C LEU A 957 -3.78 -32.58 42.23
N THR A 958 -3.44 -33.53 41.33
CA THR A 958 -4.45 -34.28 40.55
C THR A 958 -4.38 -35.80 40.71
N VAL A 959 -3.17 -36.37 40.73
CA VAL A 959 -2.94 -37.83 40.64
C VAL A 959 -2.18 -38.38 41.86
N GLN A 960 -1.33 -37.59 42.49
CA GLN A 960 -0.66 -38.01 43.72
C GLN A 960 -1.60 -37.87 44.93
N PRO A 961 -1.46 -38.75 45.94
CA PRO A 961 -2.11 -38.56 47.23
C PRO A 961 -1.54 -37.29 47.91
N GLN A 962 -2.39 -36.48 48.54
CA GLN A 962 -1.92 -35.33 49.31
C GLN A 962 -1.79 -35.74 50.78
N PRO A 963 -0.57 -35.84 51.34
CA PRO A 963 -0.41 -36.19 52.74
C PRO A 963 -0.97 -35.08 53.63
N CYS A 964 -1.62 -35.49 54.72
CA CYS A 964 -1.96 -34.58 55.80
C CYS A 964 -0.71 -34.33 56.66
N PRO A 965 -0.23 -33.07 56.78
CA PRO A 965 0.93 -32.79 57.62
C PRO A 965 0.58 -33.07 59.08
N THR A 966 1.34 -33.96 59.70
CA THR A 966 1.15 -34.39 61.11
C THR A 966 1.60 -33.35 62.12
N THR A 967 2.35 -32.34 61.68
CA THR A 967 2.79 -31.18 62.46
C THR A 967 1.75 -30.05 62.41
N ALA A 968 1.34 -29.54 63.57
CA ALA A 968 0.39 -28.43 63.65
C ALA A 968 0.93 -27.11 63.04
N PRO A 969 0.08 -26.24 62.47
CA PRO A 969 -1.38 -26.35 62.39
C PRO A 969 -1.84 -27.35 61.33
N ILE A 970 -2.71 -28.29 61.74
CA ILE A 970 -3.34 -29.25 60.83
C ILE A 970 -4.34 -28.47 59.96
N PRO A 971 -4.23 -28.48 58.62
CA PRO A 971 -5.16 -27.77 57.75
C PRO A 971 -6.54 -28.40 57.83
N ALA A 972 -7.61 -27.59 57.82
CA ALA A 972 -8.97 -28.02 58.16
C ALA A 972 -9.49 -29.25 57.37
N ARG A 973 -9.02 -29.44 56.13
CA ARG A 973 -9.26 -30.63 55.28
C ARG A 973 -8.86 -31.98 55.91
N CYS A 974 -7.96 -31.96 56.89
CA CYS A 974 -7.39 -33.13 57.53
C CYS A 974 -8.10 -33.54 58.84
N VAL A 975 -9.14 -32.82 59.25
CA VAL A 975 -9.93 -33.14 60.46
C VAL A 975 -11.19 -33.92 60.03
N THR A 976 -11.07 -35.23 59.88
CA THR A 976 -12.12 -36.09 59.29
C THR A 976 -12.90 -36.95 60.28
N THR A 977 -12.63 -36.84 61.58
CA THR A 977 -13.45 -37.48 62.63
C THR A 977 -14.78 -36.74 62.83
N VAL A 978 -15.79 -37.10 62.04
CA VAL A 978 -17.19 -36.78 62.36
C VAL A 978 -17.63 -37.68 63.52
N ILE A 979 -17.68 -37.11 64.72
CA ILE A 979 -18.33 -37.74 65.87
C ILE A 979 -19.84 -37.50 65.70
N GLY A 980 -20.57 -38.51 65.20
CA GLY A 980 -22.02 -38.50 65.25
C GLY A 980 -22.51 -38.78 66.67
N ASP A 981 -23.62 -38.17 67.09
CA ASP A 981 -24.13 -38.31 68.46
C ASP A 981 -24.53 -39.75 68.80
N THR A 982 -23.68 -40.39 69.60
CA THR A 982 -23.86 -41.59 70.44
C THR A 982 -24.40 -42.90 69.84
N TYR A 983 -25.06 -42.91 68.68
CA TYR A 983 -25.80 -44.09 68.17
C TYR A 983 -25.21 -44.78 66.93
N VAL A 984 -24.17 -44.23 66.29
CA VAL A 984 -23.45 -44.91 65.20
C VAL A 984 -22.06 -45.32 65.70
N SER A 985 -21.88 -46.61 65.98
CA SER A 985 -20.71 -47.15 66.70
C SER A 985 -19.41 -47.27 65.88
N SER A 986 -19.33 -46.61 64.72
CA SER A 986 -18.14 -46.54 63.89
C SER A 986 -18.03 -45.15 63.25
N PRO A 987 -16.95 -44.39 63.48
CA PRO A 987 -16.76 -43.09 62.84
C PRO A 987 -16.53 -43.27 61.35
N VAL A 988 -17.26 -42.52 60.52
CA VAL A 988 -17.11 -42.56 59.05
C VAL A 988 -15.83 -41.80 58.66
N ALA A 989 -14.70 -42.49 58.76
CA ALA A 989 -13.39 -41.96 58.48
C ALA A 989 -13.17 -41.76 56.97
N TYR A 990 -13.49 -40.56 56.47
CA TYR A 990 -12.97 -40.13 55.17
C TYR A 990 -11.45 -39.97 55.25
N ALA A 991 -10.73 -40.60 54.32
CA ALA A 991 -9.28 -40.48 54.19
C ALA A 991 -8.94 -39.41 53.13
N PRO A 992 -8.53 -38.18 53.52
CA PRO A 992 -8.23 -37.11 52.59
C PRO A 992 -6.90 -37.33 51.85
N GLU A 993 -6.26 -38.48 52.01
CA GLU A 993 -5.05 -38.82 51.26
C GLU A 993 -5.36 -39.28 49.83
N ILE A 994 -6.61 -39.60 49.48
CA ILE A 994 -6.95 -40.00 48.11
C ILE A 994 -6.68 -38.87 47.09
N PRO A 995 -6.22 -39.18 45.85
CA PRO A 995 -6.02 -38.16 44.80
C PRO A 995 -7.32 -37.44 44.41
N LEU A 996 -7.23 -36.19 43.94
CA LEU A 996 -8.41 -35.39 43.55
C LEU A 996 -9.31 -36.11 42.52
N ASN A 997 -8.71 -36.77 41.52
CA ASN A 997 -9.49 -37.53 40.54
C ASN A 997 -10.20 -38.75 41.13
N GLN A 998 -9.70 -39.31 42.24
CA GLN A 998 -10.38 -40.37 42.98
C GLN A 998 -11.45 -39.80 43.91
N ALA A 999 -11.19 -38.66 44.56
CA ALA A 999 -12.14 -37.96 45.43
C ALA A 999 -13.45 -37.62 44.69
N VAL A 1000 -13.35 -37.06 43.47
CA VAL A 1000 -14.51 -36.74 42.62
C VAL A 1000 -15.31 -37.99 42.24
N ARG A 1001 -14.65 -39.13 42.01
CA ARG A 1001 -15.34 -40.41 41.78
C ARG A 1001 -16.05 -40.89 43.02
N THR A 1002 -15.39 -40.91 44.18
CA THR A 1002 -16.02 -41.30 45.44
C THR A 1002 -17.17 -40.38 45.85
N PHE A 1003 -17.16 -39.10 45.45
CA PHE A 1003 -18.31 -38.21 45.58
C PHE A 1003 -19.49 -38.63 44.71
N ILE A 1004 -19.25 -38.90 43.41
CA ILE A 1004 -20.27 -39.37 42.47
C ILE A 1004 -20.85 -40.72 42.94
N ASP A 1005 -20.00 -41.65 43.38
CA ASP A 1005 -20.41 -42.97 43.87
C ASP A 1005 -21.23 -42.86 45.17
N ALA A 1006 -20.79 -42.05 46.14
CA ALA A 1006 -21.51 -41.86 47.40
C ALA A 1006 -22.84 -41.12 47.21
N ALA A 1007 -22.87 -40.04 46.43
CA ALA A 1007 -24.11 -39.33 46.11
C ALA A 1007 -25.06 -40.20 45.26
N GLY A 1008 -24.52 -41.02 44.35
CA GLY A 1008 -25.28 -42.04 43.62
C GLY A 1008 -25.93 -43.06 44.55
N GLN A 1009 -25.19 -43.58 45.55
CA GLN A 1009 -25.73 -44.48 46.58
C GLN A 1009 -26.81 -43.81 47.43
N LEU A 1010 -26.62 -42.55 47.84
CA LEU A 1010 -27.64 -41.77 48.56
C LEU A 1010 -28.96 -41.69 47.78
N VAL A 1011 -28.86 -41.42 46.47
CA VAL A 1011 -29.97 -41.30 45.50
C VAL A 1011 -30.56 -42.66 45.07
N THR A 1012 -29.88 -43.78 45.38
CA THR A 1012 -30.41 -45.14 45.24
C THR A 1012 -31.11 -45.59 46.53
N ASN A 1013 -30.59 -45.18 47.70
CA ASN A 1013 -31.16 -45.50 49.01
C ASN A 1013 -32.39 -44.63 49.36
N SER A 1014 -32.52 -43.45 48.75
CA SER A 1014 -33.71 -42.58 48.86
C SER A 1014 -34.91 -43.19 48.11
N ILE A 1015 -35.67 -44.06 48.80
CA ILE A 1015 -36.89 -44.68 48.26
C ILE A 1015 -37.99 -43.61 48.10
N PRO A 1016 -38.55 -43.40 46.89
CA PRO A 1016 -39.66 -42.48 46.69
C PRO A 1016 -40.87 -42.88 47.55
N GLY A 1017 -41.36 -41.95 48.39
CA GLY A 1017 -42.49 -42.19 49.30
C GLY A 1017 -42.14 -42.86 50.63
N ALA A 1018 -40.88 -43.24 50.88
CA ALA A 1018 -40.45 -43.59 52.23
C ALA A 1018 -40.32 -42.31 53.07
N GLN A 1019 -41.35 -42.00 53.86
CA GLN A 1019 -41.25 -40.95 54.87
C GLN A 1019 -40.07 -41.27 55.80
N LEU A 1020 -39.11 -40.34 55.92
CA LEU A 1020 -37.90 -40.47 56.76
C LEU A 1020 -38.21 -40.30 58.26
N ALA A 1021 -39.33 -40.87 58.69
CA ALA A 1021 -39.86 -40.82 60.04
C ALA A 1021 -39.96 -42.24 60.62
N ARG A 1022 -38.94 -42.64 61.40
CA ARG A 1022 -39.19 -43.52 62.54
C ARG A 1022 -39.79 -42.63 63.65
N PRO A 1023 -41.06 -42.80 64.06
CA PRO A 1023 -41.62 -42.00 65.14
C PRO A 1023 -40.92 -42.37 66.45
N GLY A 1024 -40.37 -41.38 67.15
CA GLY A 1024 -39.57 -41.61 68.37
C GLY A 1024 -38.72 -40.45 68.87
N LEU A 1025 -38.73 -39.30 68.21
CA LEU A 1025 -38.20 -38.03 68.71
C LEU A 1025 -39.32 -36.99 68.64
N ASP A 1026 -39.56 -36.28 69.75
CA ASP A 1026 -40.72 -35.40 69.89
C ASP A 1026 -40.64 -34.18 68.93
N PRO A 1027 -41.75 -33.79 68.28
CA PRO A 1027 -41.76 -32.65 67.37
C PRO A 1027 -41.65 -31.32 68.13
N VAL A 1028 -40.57 -30.58 67.88
CA VAL A 1028 -40.45 -29.20 68.36
C VAL A 1028 -41.34 -28.30 67.50
N VAL A 1029 -42.46 -27.83 68.07
CA VAL A 1029 -43.41 -26.97 67.38
C VAL A 1029 -42.89 -25.54 67.31
N VAL A 1030 -42.58 -25.07 66.10
CA VAL A 1030 -42.28 -23.66 65.82
C VAL A 1030 -43.44 -23.09 65.01
N ASN A 1031 -44.01 -21.96 65.46
CA ASN A 1031 -45.14 -21.28 64.81
C ASN A 1031 -46.35 -22.18 64.45
N GLY A 1032 -46.63 -23.19 65.28
CA GLY A 1032 -47.76 -24.11 65.09
C GLY A 1032 -47.53 -25.22 64.05
N VAL A 1033 -46.36 -25.28 63.40
CA VAL A 1033 -46.00 -26.36 62.49
C VAL A 1033 -45.15 -27.40 63.24
N SER A 1034 -45.59 -28.67 63.18
CA SER A 1034 -44.88 -29.81 63.73
C SER A 1034 -43.81 -30.29 62.74
N VAL A 1035 -42.59 -29.78 62.84
CA VAL A 1035 -41.46 -30.24 62.02
C VAL A 1035 -40.68 -31.32 62.77
N THR A 1036 -40.87 -32.59 62.39
CA THR A 1036 -39.94 -33.67 62.75
C THR A 1036 -38.75 -33.62 61.79
N PRO A 1037 -37.52 -33.32 62.25
CA PRO A 1037 -36.35 -33.34 61.38
C PRO A 1037 -36.05 -34.77 60.94
N THR A 1038 -35.89 -34.96 59.63
CA THR A 1038 -35.25 -36.16 59.06
C THR A 1038 -33.83 -36.23 59.61
N LEU A 1039 -33.39 -37.40 60.11
CA LEU A 1039 -32.23 -37.47 61.02
C LEU A 1039 -30.97 -36.83 60.39
N PRO A 1040 -30.39 -35.76 60.98
CA PRO A 1040 -29.19 -35.11 60.46
C PRO A 1040 -27.91 -35.98 60.60
N ASN A 1041 -28.04 -37.17 61.19
CA ASN A 1041 -26.96 -38.11 61.47
C ASN A 1041 -26.93 -39.31 60.50
N ASP A 1042 -27.52 -39.22 59.30
CA ASP A 1042 -27.18 -40.15 58.22
C ASP A 1042 -25.71 -39.91 57.81
N GLY A 1043 -24.84 -40.83 58.21
CA GLY A 1043 -23.41 -40.76 57.96
C GLY A 1043 -23.04 -40.68 56.49
N LEU A 1044 -23.92 -41.13 55.58
CA LEU A 1044 -23.71 -41.07 54.13
C LEU A 1044 -23.97 -39.66 53.58
N LEU A 1045 -24.96 -38.93 54.10
CA LEU A 1045 -25.12 -37.49 53.81
C LEU A 1045 -23.91 -36.68 54.30
N VAL A 1046 -23.48 -36.91 55.54
CA VAL A 1046 -22.35 -36.16 56.12
C VAL A 1046 -21.05 -36.48 55.37
N LEU A 1047 -20.85 -37.74 54.95
CA LEU A 1047 -19.76 -38.13 54.06
C LEU A 1047 -19.81 -37.36 52.73
N VAL A 1048 -20.94 -37.34 52.02
CA VAL A 1048 -21.09 -36.60 50.75
C VAL A 1048 -20.76 -35.11 50.92
N GLN A 1049 -21.26 -34.47 51.98
CA GLN A 1049 -20.93 -33.05 52.26
C GLN A 1049 -19.45 -32.84 52.61
N LYS A 1050 -18.79 -33.80 53.28
CA LYS A 1050 -17.35 -33.71 53.59
C LYS A 1050 -16.46 -33.92 52.38
N ILE A 1051 -16.81 -34.84 51.48
CA ILE A 1051 -16.08 -35.02 50.23
C ILE A 1051 -16.25 -33.78 49.34
N ALA A 1052 -17.43 -33.17 49.27
CA ALA A 1052 -17.64 -31.92 48.54
C ALA A 1052 -16.74 -30.77 49.04
N GLN A 1053 -16.68 -30.55 50.37
CA GLN A 1053 -15.83 -29.54 50.99
C GLN A 1053 -14.33 -29.75 50.69
N ASP A 1054 -13.88 -31.00 50.66
CA ASP A 1054 -12.50 -31.36 50.33
C ASP A 1054 -12.19 -31.21 48.83
N ILE A 1055 -13.13 -31.54 47.93
CA ILE A 1055 -12.99 -31.29 46.50
C ILE A 1055 -12.89 -29.79 46.22
N ASP A 1056 -13.76 -28.96 46.78
CA ASP A 1056 -13.77 -27.50 46.59
C ASP A 1056 -12.42 -26.87 46.95
N LEU A 1057 -11.85 -27.23 48.11
CA LEU A 1057 -10.55 -26.74 48.56
C LEU A 1057 -9.40 -27.16 47.63
N ARG A 1058 -9.47 -28.37 47.05
CA ARG A 1058 -8.46 -28.88 46.12
C ARG A 1058 -8.59 -28.29 44.72
N VAL A 1059 -9.81 -28.06 44.23
CA VAL A 1059 -10.03 -27.43 42.93
C VAL A 1059 -9.61 -25.96 42.98
N ALA A 1060 -9.91 -25.24 44.06
CA ALA A 1060 -9.38 -23.89 44.27
C ALA A 1060 -7.83 -23.85 44.24
N ALA A 1061 -7.17 -24.79 44.91
CA ALA A 1061 -5.71 -24.90 44.89
C ALA A 1061 -5.14 -25.29 43.50
N LEU A 1062 -5.85 -26.12 42.74
CA LEU A 1062 -5.48 -26.49 41.37
C LEU A 1062 -5.63 -25.31 40.40
N ASP A 1063 -6.72 -24.54 40.52
CA ASP A 1063 -7.01 -23.39 39.66
C ASP A 1063 -6.04 -22.23 39.91
N GLU A 1064 -5.56 -22.05 41.14
CA GLU A 1064 -4.48 -21.11 41.45
C GLU A 1064 -3.14 -21.56 40.83
N ALA A 1065 -2.76 -22.83 41.02
CA ALA A 1065 -1.53 -23.36 40.41
C ALA A 1065 -1.57 -23.36 38.87
N LEU A 1066 -2.75 -23.56 38.26
CA LEU A 1066 -2.94 -23.37 36.83
C LEU A 1066 -2.76 -21.89 36.41
N ARG A 1067 -3.25 -20.94 37.20
CA ARG A 1067 -3.04 -19.50 36.97
C ARG A 1067 -1.57 -19.12 37.04
N GLU A 1068 -0.82 -19.64 38.02
CA GLU A 1068 0.63 -19.46 38.11
C GLU A 1068 1.34 -20.03 36.87
N VAL A 1069 1.01 -21.26 36.44
CA VAL A 1069 1.60 -21.88 35.24
C VAL A 1069 1.30 -21.09 33.97
N VAL A 1070 0.06 -20.65 33.77
CA VAL A 1070 -0.34 -19.88 32.57
C VAL A 1070 0.30 -18.49 32.55
N THR A 1071 0.35 -17.80 33.70
CA THR A 1071 1.01 -16.48 33.79
C THR A 1071 2.53 -16.58 33.61
N ALA A 1072 3.18 -17.63 34.14
CA ALA A 1072 4.60 -17.89 33.92
C ALA A 1072 4.92 -18.14 32.43
N GLN A 1073 4.12 -18.97 31.74
CA GLN A 1073 4.26 -19.18 30.30
C GLN A 1073 4.08 -17.89 29.49
N LEU A 1074 3.05 -17.10 29.82
CA LEU A 1074 2.77 -15.82 29.15
C LEU A 1074 3.92 -14.81 29.32
N MET A 1075 4.47 -14.70 30.54
CA MET A 1075 5.62 -13.84 30.84
C MET A 1075 6.88 -14.31 30.11
N GLN A 1076 7.12 -15.63 30.02
CA GLN A 1076 8.25 -16.19 29.25
C GLN A 1076 8.12 -15.90 27.75
N ALA A 1077 6.91 -16.04 27.18
CA ALA A 1077 6.65 -15.74 25.77
C ALA A 1077 6.77 -14.25 25.45
N MET A 1078 6.25 -13.37 26.32
CA MET A 1078 6.44 -11.92 26.22
C MET A 1078 7.93 -11.54 26.27
N GLY A 1079 8.69 -12.13 27.21
CA GLY A 1079 10.14 -11.93 27.29
C GLY A 1079 10.87 -12.36 26.02
N GLY A 1080 10.53 -13.52 25.47
CA GLY A 1080 11.06 -14.01 24.19
C GLY A 1080 10.76 -13.09 23.01
N LEU A 1081 9.53 -12.57 22.92
CA LEU A 1081 9.11 -11.62 21.88
C LEU A 1081 9.82 -10.26 22.00
N VAL A 1082 10.00 -9.72 23.21
CA VAL A 1082 10.76 -8.49 23.45
C VAL A 1082 12.23 -8.66 23.07
N VAL A 1083 12.85 -9.79 23.45
CA VAL A 1083 14.24 -10.09 23.07
C VAL A 1083 14.37 -10.24 21.55
N ALA A 1084 13.47 -10.95 20.89
CA ALA A 1084 13.46 -11.09 19.43
C ALA A 1084 13.30 -9.73 18.72
N PHE A 1085 12.44 -8.85 19.22
CA PHE A 1085 12.26 -7.49 18.70
C PHE A 1085 13.52 -6.62 18.89
N VAL A 1086 14.14 -6.62 20.07
CA VAL A 1086 15.38 -5.88 20.33
C VAL A 1086 16.50 -6.38 19.42
N VAL A 1087 16.63 -7.69 19.22
CA VAL A 1087 17.57 -8.27 18.25
C VAL A 1087 17.24 -7.84 16.81
N ALA A 1088 15.97 -7.75 16.42
CA ALA A 1088 15.56 -7.25 15.10
C ALA A 1088 15.97 -5.78 14.88
N VAL A 1089 15.71 -4.91 15.85
CA VAL A 1089 16.07 -3.48 15.78
C VAL A 1089 17.59 -3.32 15.73
N VAL A 1090 18.34 -4.02 16.60
CA VAL A 1090 19.81 -4.00 16.60
C VAL A 1090 20.37 -4.53 15.27
N ALA A 1091 19.83 -5.62 14.73
CA ALA A 1091 20.24 -6.15 13.43
C ALA A 1091 19.96 -5.16 12.29
N ALA A 1092 18.79 -4.51 12.27
CA ALA A 1092 18.44 -3.50 11.28
C ALA A 1092 19.38 -2.28 11.35
N VAL A 1093 19.68 -1.78 12.56
CA VAL A 1093 20.63 -0.68 12.78
C VAL A 1093 22.05 -1.09 12.35
N VAL A 1094 22.51 -2.30 12.70
CA VAL A 1094 23.83 -2.81 12.28
C VAL A 1094 23.91 -2.96 10.76
N VAL A 1095 22.86 -3.43 10.09
CA VAL A 1095 22.80 -3.50 8.62
C VAL A 1095 22.82 -2.11 7.99
N ALA A 1096 22.07 -1.14 8.54
CA ALA A 1096 22.07 0.23 8.05
C ALA A 1096 23.44 0.92 8.22
N VAL A 1097 24.06 0.78 9.40
CA VAL A 1097 25.41 1.31 9.69
C VAL A 1097 26.47 0.59 8.86
N ALA A 1098 26.37 -0.72 8.64
CA ALA A 1098 27.27 -1.46 7.77
C ALA A 1098 27.14 -1.05 6.29
N ALA A 1099 25.91 -0.85 5.80
CA ALA A 1099 25.66 -0.35 4.45
C ALA A 1099 26.21 1.08 4.26
N ALA A 1100 25.92 1.97 5.20
CA ALA A 1100 26.44 3.34 5.19
C ALA A 1100 27.97 3.38 5.26
N THR A 1101 28.59 2.70 6.23
CA THR A 1101 30.06 2.72 6.39
C THR A 1101 30.79 2.00 5.27
N ALA A 1102 30.24 0.93 4.68
CA ALA A 1102 30.82 0.30 3.50
C ALA A 1102 30.73 1.20 2.25
N GLY A 1103 29.59 1.89 2.05
CA GLY A 1103 29.42 2.88 0.99
C GLY A 1103 30.38 4.05 1.15
N PHE A 1104 30.40 4.70 2.31
CA PHE A 1104 31.27 5.84 2.59
C PHE A 1104 32.76 5.50 2.59
N ARG A 1105 33.19 4.31 3.01
CA ARG A 1105 34.59 3.87 2.87
C ARG A 1105 34.94 3.62 1.40
N GLY A 1106 34.10 2.91 0.64
CA GLY A 1106 34.30 2.71 -0.80
C GLY A 1106 34.37 4.00 -1.61
N LEU A 1107 33.71 5.07 -1.16
CA LEU A 1107 33.83 6.42 -1.71
C LEU A 1107 35.09 7.15 -1.22
N ARG A 1108 35.40 7.07 0.07
CA ARG A 1108 36.57 7.74 0.69
C ARG A 1108 37.90 7.21 0.16
N ASP A 1109 38.04 5.90 -0.01
CA ASP A 1109 39.28 5.30 -0.50
C ASP A 1109 39.54 5.71 -1.96
N ARG A 1110 38.48 5.76 -2.79
CA ARG A 1110 38.53 6.28 -4.17
C ARG A 1110 38.85 7.77 -4.23
N ALA A 1111 38.34 8.57 -3.29
CA ALA A 1111 38.65 9.99 -3.20
C ALA A 1111 40.12 10.23 -2.78
N HIS A 1112 40.67 9.42 -1.87
CA HIS A 1112 42.08 9.53 -1.48
C HIS A 1112 43.04 9.08 -2.60
N THR A 1113 42.72 8.04 -3.39
CA THR A 1113 43.54 7.69 -4.56
C THR A 1113 43.52 8.80 -5.62
N LEU A 1114 42.37 9.44 -5.85
CA LEU A 1114 42.26 10.61 -6.74
C LEU A 1114 43.10 11.80 -6.24
N ALA A 1115 43.06 12.10 -4.95
CA ALA A 1115 43.83 13.19 -4.35
C ALA A 1115 45.35 12.93 -4.33
N ALA A 1116 45.79 11.67 -4.19
CA ALA A 1116 47.21 11.33 -4.13
C ALA A 1116 47.92 11.48 -5.49
N VAL A 1117 47.24 11.11 -6.60
CA VAL A 1117 47.79 11.26 -7.97
C VAL A 1117 48.07 12.72 -8.31
N LEU A 1118 47.26 13.65 -7.78
CA LEU A 1118 47.39 15.10 -8.01
C LEU A 1118 48.60 15.79 -7.35
N HIS A 1119 49.40 15.08 -6.56
CA HIS A 1119 50.57 15.65 -5.87
C HIS A 1119 51.93 15.06 -6.31
N LEU A 1120 51.96 14.25 -7.38
CA LEU A 1120 53.19 13.62 -7.88
C LEU A 1120 53.75 14.24 -9.17
N VAL A 1121 53.11 15.28 -9.73
CA VAL A 1121 53.55 15.95 -10.97
C VAL A 1121 54.55 17.07 -10.65
N PRO A 1122 55.82 17.04 -11.14
CA PRO A 1122 56.80 18.08 -10.84
C PRO A 1122 56.49 19.43 -11.53
N PRO A 1123 56.75 20.58 -10.87
CA PRO A 1123 56.38 21.91 -11.37
C PRO A 1123 57.16 22.40 -12.59
N GLY A 1124 58.09 21.61 -13.12
CA GLY A 1124 58.78 21.90 -14.39
C GLY A 1124 57.96 21.55 -15.64
N VAL A 1125 57.01 20.61 -15.54
CA VAL A 1125 56.25 20.08 -16.69
C VAL A 1125 54.95 20.86 -16.94
N SER A 1126 54.51 21.67 -15.96
CA SER A 1126 53.18 22.27 -15.93
C SER A 1126 52.97 23.53 -16.80
N LYS A 1127 53.94 23.92 -17.65
CA LYS A 1127 53.79 25.05 -18.57
C LYS A 1127 53.29 24.62 -19.95
N ASP A 1128 53.89 23.58 -20.54
CA ASP A 1128 53.53 23.15 -21.89
C ASP A 1128 52.33 22.18 -21.88
N ALA A 1129 52.21 21.37 -20.83
CA ALA A 1129 51.08 20.44 -20.64
C ALA A 1129 49.82 21.08 -20.01
N ALA A 1130 49.76 22.42 -19.88
CA ALA A 1130 48.72 23.11 -19.09
C ALA A 1130 47.28 22.82 -19.55
N GLY A 1131 47.05 22.67 -20.86
CA GLY A 1131 45.73 22.36 -21.42
C GLY A 1131 45.27 20.92 -21.18
N GLU A 1132 46.19 19.94 -21.23
CA GLU A 1132 45.87 18.53 -21.00
C GLU A 1132 45.76 18.20 -19.51
N VAL A 1133 46.61 18.78 -18.65
CA VAL A 1133 46.48 18.64 -17.20
C VAL A 1133 45.18 19.28 -16.69
N ALA A 1134 44.75 20.40 -17.27
CA ALA A 1134 43.42 20.97 -16.99
C ALA A 1134 42.30 19.96 -17.36
N ARG A 1135 42.33 19.39 -18.57
CA ARG A 1135 41.37 18.34 -18.98
C ARG A 1135 41.45 17.08 -18.11
N LEU A 1136 42.63 16.69 -17.63
CA LEU A 1136 42.79 15.51 -16.75
C LEU A 1136 42.16 15.76 -15.36
N VAL A 1137 42.22 17.00 -14.87
CA VAL A 1137 41.53 17.45 -13.64
C VAL A 1137 40.01 17.53 -13.85
N GLU A 1138 39.54 18.09 -14.98
CA GLU A 1138 38.11 18.18 -15.30
C GLU A 1138 37.46 16.81 -15.54
N THR A 1139 38.19 15.85 -16.13
CA THR A 1139 37.72 14.48 -16.39
C THR A 1139 37.94 13.51 -15.23
N GLY A 1140 38.53 13.95 -14.12
CA GLY A 1140 38.79 13.10 -12.95
C GLY A 1140 39.70 11.89 -13.25
N GLY A 1141 40.64 12.03 -14.19
CA GLY A 1141 41.62 11.00 -14.54
C GLY A 1141 41.12 9.85 -15.44
N LEU A 1142 39.92 9.94 -16.03
CA LEU A 1142 39.36 8.84 -16.83
C LEU A 1142 40.25 8.42 -18.03
N ALA A 1143 40.99 9.36 -18.62
CA ALA A 1143 41.87 9.11 -19.77
C ALA A 1143 42.99 8.10 -19.50
N LEU A 1144 43.43 7.95 -18.25
CA LEU A 1144 44.47 6.97 -17.88
C LEU A 1144 43.98 5.51 -17.92
N VAL A 1145 42.67 5.27 -18.01
CA VAL A 1145 42.12 3.92 -18.17
C VAL A 1145 42.20 3.46 -19.63
N ALA A 1146 42.02 4.38 -20.60
CA ALA A 1146 42.09 4.05 -22.03
C ALA A 1146 43.50 3.57 -22.44
N VAL A 1147 44.53 4.34 -22.08
CA VAL A 1147 45.94 3.99 -22.34
C VAL A 1147 46.38 2.71 -21.59
N GLY A 1148 45.68 2.35 -20.51
CA GLY A 1148 45.89 1.09 -19.80
C GLY A 1148 45.40 -0.16 -20.53
N GLN A 1149 44.51 -0.02 -21.52
CA GLN A 1149 43.96 -1.15 -22.29
C GLN A 1149 44.64 -1.37 -23.66
N GLU A 1150 45.58 -0.51 -24.06
CA GLU A 1150 46.41 -0.72 -25.26
C GLU A 1150 47.68 -1.54 -24.95
N HIS A 1151 47.90 -1.95 -23.69
CA HIS A 1151 49.14 -2.57 -23.19
C HIS A 1151 48.91 -3.75 -22.20
N GLU A 1152 47.73 -4.37 -22.17
CA GLU A 1152 47.45 -5.64 -21.45
C GLU A 1152 46.90 -6.72 -22.40
#